data_AF-A0A8C4WZC4-F1
#
_entry.id   AF-A0A8C4WZC4-F1
#
_cell.length_a   1.000
_cell.length_b   1.000
_cell.length_c   1.000
_cell.angle_alpha   90.00
_cell.angle_beta   90.00
_cell.angle_gamma   90.00
#
_symmetry.space_group_name_H-M   'P 1'
#
loop_
_entity.id
_entity.type
_entity.pdbx_description
1 polymer ?
#
loop_
_entity_poly.entity_id
_entity_poly.type
_entity_poly.pdbx_seq_one_letter_code
_entity_poly.pdbx_strand_id
1 'polypeptide(L)'
;MPPPPLCLTLWTSNMTDLSIQAATSKLDIICVTESFLQQDIPKYFMSLPDNRFLRFVRPEPCPGSAARRVCVVSSSVLSSIIEGELSFFSAGLAFVHTREVFVIPMSQFTALKVFDTNSSTAVVMLVVKYKKTFLPLIPWDLQNSSSCVAFGFWPKSLVHRKFYSKILPIWRQNGALSMTDCCLTEKENLSREEQRLYMRLEAFHRSSVSTSQTEKQLLHFAAADPDFGSFMHHFGLSSAGASYVRAAELPVLLHEPSVKDLSPQVTSKDKIIIAIITGLPGSYKRDLCSSLVSTNRDRDRWTVLQLTADEHGRLCTWVLQQYLSDMVQRQSWSRTSKPNAKPPRLILLTPGFTDIVSVVNAVFKHPDVHVASHCVIGAITACVNPKVVYMEHRLTFPRFLEQCTPGFVSVVVFTGPKKAPHQPLRELILAVNPGVSIIMSECGKILRNEDVELILSGNKFGDPAMVRLRHTTCPTWADGSFVVGSLFPHIVEIRISFYLPLEKPLFIVNCKRLKSSLTNAPYHGNIYNIWGQLKFSDSDTVVQVNYNTLEDSLNLVSKQPGPSPSGNFQLLDDSGDHFFLVFTGCDLKDSSLKTWLRGTAKQKPQKKSLRTKGSLTEKEFRNIHTKRHLEPLPPGYFYNGMGYVSLSGEKSEHHPLMDTFIDEYFAALDEEVCKHNAKVDQVENKNIFER
;
A
#
# COMPACT_ATOMS: atom_id res chain seq x y z
N MET A 1 16.15 36.17 -36.53
CA MET A 1 14.92 36.90 -36.17
C MET A 1 14.13 36.04 -35.18
N PRO A 2 14.10 36.39 -33.90
CA PRO A 2 13.20 35.76 -32.94
C PRO A 2 11.82 36.46 -32.97
N PRO A 3 10.69 35.73 -32.88
CA PRO A 3 9.37 36.34 -32.73
C PRO A 3 9.11 36.77 -31.26
N PRO A 4 8.20 37.74 -31.04
CA PRO A 4 8.14 38.58 -29.85
C PRO A 4 7.31 37.99 -28.69
N PRO A 5 7.44 38.55 -27.46
CA PRO A 5 6.66 38.13 -26.30
C PRO A 5 5.26 38.75 -26.33
N LEU A 6 4.22 37.94 -26.17
CA LEU A 6 2.84 38.41 -26.08
C LEU A 6 2.50 38.82 -24.64
N CYS A 7 2.18 40.11 -24.51
CA CYS A 7 1.65 40.81 -23.35
C CYS A 7 0.40 40.14 -22.76
N LEU A 8 0.38 40.10 -21.43
CA LEU A 8 -0.82 40.03 -20.60
C LEU A 8 -1.66 41.31 -20.77
N THR A 9 -2.90 41.19 -21.24
CA THR A 9 -3.94 42.21 -21.08
C THR A 9 -5.02 41.70 -20.13
N LEU A 10 -5.10 42.38 -19.00
CA LEU A 10 -6.16 42.33 -18.00
C LEU A 10 -7.52 42.65 -18.63
N TRP A 11 -8.55 41.85 -18.33
CA TRP A 11 -9.94 42.27 -18.38
C TRP A 11 -10.58 42.03 -17.01
N THR A 12 -10.88 43.14 -16.35
CA THR A 12 -11.68 43.24 -15.13
C THR A 12 -13.16 43.32 -15.49
N SER A 13 -14.02 42.56 -14.82
CA SER A 13 -15.41 42.97 -14.62
C SER A 13 -16.04 42.26 -13.42
N ASN A 14 -16.53 43.09 -12.51
CA ASN A 14 -17.33 42.82 -11.32
C ASN A 14 -18.49 41.84 -11.57
N MET A 15 -18.80 40.99 -10.59
CA MET A 15 -20.18 40.85 -10.10
C MET A 15 -20.21 40.27 -8.69
N THR A 16 -20.76 41.08 -7.78
CA THR A 16 -21.21 40.78 -6.42
C THR A 16 -22.54 40.02 -6.44
N ASP A 17 -22.75 39.20 -5.40
CA ASP A 17 -24.00 38.62 -4.93
C ASP A 17 -24.79 37.67 -5.86
N LEU A 18 -24.92 36.39 -5.45
CA LEU A 18 -26.22 35.76 -5.17
C LEU A 18 -26.13 34.25 -4.84
N SER A 19 -26.79 33.90 -3.73
CA SER A 19 -27.58 32.69 -3.44
C SER A 19 -26.92 31.31 -3.49
N ILE A 20 -26.74 30.76 -2.29
CA ILE A 20 -26.71 29.32 -2.01
C ILE A 20 -28.12 28.77 -2.26
N GLN A 21 -28.32 27.97 -3.30
CA GLN A 21 -29.38 26.96 -3.33
C GLN A 21 -29.08 25.84 -4.36
N ALA A 22 -29.08 24.63 -3.81
CA ALA A 22 -29.05 23.28 -4.40
C ALA A 22 -29.12 23.10 -5.92
N ALA A 23 -28.14 22.35 -6.47
CA ALA A 23 -28.37 21.38 -7.54
C ALA A 23 -27.26 20.32 -7.57
N THR A 24 -27.70 19.07 -7.61
CA THR A 24 -26.97 17.79 -7.66
C THR A 24 -26.17 17.57 -8.95
N SER A 25 -25.16 16.69 -8.83
CA SER A 25 -24.53 15.90 -9.92
C SER A 25 -23.61 16.64 -10.91
N LYS A 26 -22.29 16.54 -10.68
CA LYS A 26 -21.20 16.29 -11.66
C LYS A 26 -19.87 16.77 -11.07
N LEU A 27 -18.87 15.88 -11.09
CA LEU A 27 -17.44 16.18 -10.93
C LEU A 27 -17.03 16.91 -9.64
N ASP A 28 -16.95 16.17 -8.53
CA ASP A 28 -16.15 16.62 -7.38
C ASP A 28 -14.66 16.40 -7.65
N ILE A 29 -14.08 17.31 -8.44
CA ILE A 29 -12.67 17.62 -8.32
C ILE A 29 -12.53 18.31 -6.97
N ILE A 30 -12.08 17.60 -5.92
CA ILE A 30 -11.65 18.30 -4.70
C ILE A 30 -10.32 18.99 -5.04
N CYS A 31 -10.42 20.20 -5.58
CA CYS A 31 -9.42 21.24 -5.43
C CYS A 31 -9.42 21.62 -3.95
N VAL A 32 -8.25 21.59 -3.30
CA VAL A 32 -8.11 22.07 -1.92
C VAL A 32 -8.26 23.58 -1.94
N THR A 33 -9.45 24.08 -1.63
CA THR A 33 -9.66 25.51 -1.36
C THR A 33 -9.33 25.82 0.10
N GLU A 34 -8.90 27.05 0.37
CA GLU A 34 -8.55 27.55 1.70
C GLU A 34 -9.70 27.38 2.72
N SER A 35 -10.94 27.26 2.23
CA SER A 35 -12.15 26.94 3.00
C SER A 35 -12.18 25.51 3.57
N PHE A 36 -11.72 24.50 2.81
CA PHE A 36 -11.67 23.10 3.26
C PHE A 36 -10.63 22.91 4.39
N LEU A 37 -9.50 23.62 4.31
CA LEU A 37 -8.46 23.66 5.34
C LEU A 37 -8.96 24.28 6.67
N GLN A 38 -9.92 25.20 6.61
CA GLN A 38 -10.42 25.94 7.78
C GLN A 38 -11.66 25.33 8.44
N GLN A 39 -12.55 24.68 7.69
CA GLN A 39 -13.87 24.25 8.21
C GLN A 39 -13.98 22.74 8.50
N ASP A 40 -13.40 21.87 7.67
CA ASP A 40 -13.65 20.42 7.75
C ASP A 40 -12.51 19.65 8.42
N ILE A 41 -11.26 20.10 8.26
CA ILE A 41 -10.10 19.53 8.96
C ILE A 41 -10.28 19.56 10.49
N PRO A 42 -10.68 20.66 11.14
CA PRO A 42 -10.87 20.69 12.60
C PRO A 42 -11.96 19.74 13.09
N LYS A 43 -13.06 19.57 12.34
CA LYS A 43 -14.16 18.64 12.69
C LYS A 43 -13.73 17.17 12.52
N TYR A 44 -12.91 16.89 11.52
CA TYR A 44 -12.32 15.57 11.29
C TYR A 44 -11.28 15.22 12.38
N PHE A 45 -10.53 16.20 12.90
CA PHE A 45 -9.59 16.01 14.01
C PHE A 45 -10.24 15.89 15.39
N MET A 46 -11.40 16.52 15.63
CA MET A 46 -12.12 16.45 16.90
C MET A 46 -12.84 15.12 17.16
N SER A 47 -13.01 14.27 16.14
CA SER A 47 -13.75 12.99 16.23
C SER A 47 -12.85 11.75 16.21
N LEU A 48 -11.53 11.92 16.26
CA LEU A 48 -10.58 10.82 16.14
C LEU A 48 -10.10 10.33 17.53
N PRO A 49 -10.42 9.09 17.94
CA PRO A 49 -9.54 8.35 18.83
C PRO A 49 -8.29 7.98 18.03
N ASP A 50 -7.14 8.40 18.54
CA ASP A 50 -5.76 8.08 18.14
C ASP A 50 -5.47 7.76 16.65
N ASN A 51 -4.59 8.61 16.08
CA ASN A 51 -3.72 8.36 14.92
C ASN A 51 -4.39 8.18 13.53
N ARG A 52 -4.55 9.27 12.76
CA ARG A 52 -4.60 9.22 11.29
C ARG A 52 -4.03 10.47 10.62
N PHE A 53 -3.31 10.25 9.51
CA PHE A 53 -2.84 11.27 8.58
C PHE A 53 -3.77 11.32 7.36
N LEU A 54 -4.06 12.53 6.87
CA LEU A 54 -4.73 12.78 5.58
C LEU A 54 -3.68 13.23 4.57
N ARG A 55 -3.72 12.71 3.33
CA ARG A 55 -2.89 13.16 2.20
C ARG A 55 -3.78 13.94 1.24
N PHE A 56 -3.49 15.22 1.08
CA PHE A 56 -4.23 16.16 0.24
C PHE A 56 -3.50 16.38 -1.10
N VAL A 57 -4.26 16.52 -2.18
CA VAL A 57 -3.74 16.91 -3.51
C VAL A 57 -3.77 18.44 -3.61
N ARG A 58 -2.70 19.02 -4.15
CA ARG A 58 -2.37 20.46 -4.28
C ARG A 58 -3.56 21.38 -4.64
N PRO A 59 -3.62 22.62 -4.11
CA PRO A 59 -4.12 23.78 -4.85
C PRO A 59 -3.06 24.29 -5.85
N GLU A 60 -3.46 24.79 -7.00
CA GLU A 60 -2.56 25.47 -7.93
C GLU A 60 -1.91 26.72 -7.28
N PRO A 61 -0.61 26.97 -7.51
CA PRO A 61 0.01 28.19 -7.04
C PRO A 61 -0.46 29.38 -7.89
N CYS A 62 -1.16 30.34 -7.28
CA CYS A 62 -1.40 31.63 -7.91
C CYS A 62 -0.05 32.31 -8.22
N PRO A 63 0.17 32.83 -9.44
CA PRO A 63 1.37 33.58 -9.76
C PRO A 63 1.33 34.91 -9.00
N GLY A 64 2.25 35.08 -8.03
CA GLY A 64 2.45 36.36 -7.34
C GLY A 64 2.50 36.34 -5.80
N SER A 65 2.28 35.21 -5.12
CA SER A 65 2.40 35.16 -3.64
C SER A 65 3.84 34.87 -3.20
N ALA A 66 4.61 35.92 -2.98
CA ALA A 66 5.84 35.81 -2.19
C ALA A 66 5.49 35.54 -0.71
N ALA A 67 6.19 34.58 -0.08
CA ALA A 67 6.23 34.31 1.38
C ALA A 67 5.25 33.29 2.03
N ARG A 68 5.12 32.08 1.47
CA ARG A 68 4.61 30.89 2.20
C ARG A 68 5.66 29.78 2.48
N ARG A 69 6.96 30.05 2.30
CA ARG A 69 8.00 29.02 2.37
C ARG A 69 8.52 28.80 3.79
N VAL A 70 8.32 27.59 4.32
CA VAL A 70 8.95 27.07 5.54
C VAL A 70 9.92 25.97 5.13
N CYS A 71 11.11 25.98 5.74
CA CYS A 71 12.14 24.98 5.50
C CYS A 71 12.08 23.90 6.59
N VAL A 72 12.18 22.64 6.21
CA VAL A 72 12.27 21.51 7.14
C VAL A 72 13.61 20.83 6.98
N VAL A 73 14.27 20.55 8.11
CA VAL A 73 15.55 19.85 8.14
C VAL A 73 15.58 18.87 9.32
N SER A 74 16.32 17.79 9.12
CA SER A 74 16.56 16.74 10.12
C SER A 74 18.07 16.57 10.33
N SER A 75 18.45 15.90 11.42
CA SER A 75 19.84 15.50 11.66
C SER A 75 20.27 14.30 10.81
N SER A 76 19.36 13.69 10.04
CA SER A 76 19.66 12.59 9.14
C SER A 76 20.65 13.01 8.04
N VAL A 77 21.60 12.12 7.73
CA VAL A 77 22.57 12.28 6.62
C VAL A 77 21.85 12.37 5.27
N LEU A 78 20.67 11.77 5.17
CA LEU A 78 19.83 11.74 3.96
C LEU A 78 18.93 12.98 3.84
N SER A 79 18.83 13.81 4.88
CA SER A 79 17.93 14.97 4.87
C SER A 79 18.52 16.14 4.06
N SER A 80 17.87 16.47 2.94
CA SER A 80 17.99 17.78 2.30
C SER A 80 17.05 18.79 2.99
N ILE A 81 17.32 20.09 2.84
CA ILE A 81 16.39 21.12 3.29
C ILE A 81 15.17 21.10 2.37
N ILE A 82 13.99 20.87 2.94
CA ILE A 82 12.73 20.75 2.20
C ILE A 82 11.92 22.02 2.38
N GLU A 83 11.59 22.71 1.29
CA GLU A 83 10.66 23.85 1.31
C GLU A 83 9.21 23.38 1.19
N GLY A 84 8.32 23.89 2.03
CA GLY A 84 6.90 23.58 2.01
C GLY A 84 6.05 24.58 2.79
N GLU A 85 4.78 24.26 2.98
CA GLU A 85 3.82 25.06 3.73
C GLU A 85 3.57 24.44 5.11
N LEU A 86 3.71 25.23 6.18
CA LEU A 86 3.47 24.81 7.56
C LEU A 86 2.16 25.41 8.07
N SER A 87 1.27 24.55 8.55
CA SER A 87 0.02 24.92 9.20
C SER A 87 0.00 24.46 10.65
N PHE A 88 -0.38 25.35 11.56
CA PHE A 88 -0.49 25.08 12.99
C PHE A 88 -1.95 24.87 13.40
N PHE A 89 -2.19 23.92 14.28
CA PHE A 89 -3.50 23.61 14.85
C PHE A 89 -3.41 23.65 16.39
N SER A 90 -4.56 23.80 17.05
CA SER A 90 -4.63 23.74 18.52
C SER A 90 -4.15 22.39 19.08
N ALA A 91 -4.24 21.32 18.30
CA ALA A 91 -3.87 19.95 18.68
C ALA A 91 -2.62 19.39 17.97
N GLY A 92 -1.85 20.19 17.21
CA GLY A 92 -0.66 19.71 16.50
C GLY A 92 -0.17 20.61 15.36
N LEU A 93 0.72 20.08 14.52
CA LEU A 93 1.26 20.77 13.33
C LEU A 93 1.11 19.90 12.07
N ALA A 94 0.92 20.53 10.91
CA ALA A 94 0.96 19.86 9.61
C ALA A 94 1.93 20.56 8.67
N PHE A 95 2.79 19.79 8.01
CA PHE A 95 3.69 20.27 6.98
C PHE A 95 3.33 19.65 5.63
N VAL A 96 3.21 20.50 4.62
CA VAL A 96 2.81 20.14 3.26
C VAL A 96 3.97 20.42 2.31
N HIS A 97 4.50 19.38 1.68
CA HIS A 97 5.51 19.44 0.63
C HIS A 97 4.98 18.86 -0.68
N THR A 98 5.67 19.14 -1.80
CA THR A 98 5.29 18.69 -3.14
C THR A 98 5.14 17.17 -3.27
N ARG A 99 5.93 16.42 -2.50
CA ARG A 99 5.92 14.95 -2.49
C ARG A 99 5.12 14.36 -1.34
N GLU A 100 5.12 15.01 -0.16
CA GLU A 100 4.64 14.40 1.08
C GLU A 100 3.98 15.42 2.01
N VAL A 101 2.98 14.96 2.77
CA VAL A 101 2.32 15.74 3.82
C VAL A 101 2.40 14.92 5.09
N PHE A 102 2.89 15.50 6.18
CA PHE A 102 2.92 14.85 7.47
C PHE A 102 2.41 15.77 8.57
N VAL A 103 1.63 15.20 9.49
CA VAL A 103 0.99 15.89 10.61
C VAL A 103 1.52 15.30 11.91
N ILE A 104 2.12 16.12 12.77
CA ILE A 104 2.58 15.69 14.09
C ILE A 104 1.55 16.16 15.13
N PRO A 105 0.74 15.26 15.72
CA PRO A 105 -0.18 15.62 16.78
C PRO A 105 0.59 15.93 18.08
N MET A 106 0.04 16.82 18.89
CA MET A 106 0.68 17.28 20.12
C MET A 106 0.85 16.17 21.16
N SER A 107 -0.02 15.14 21.15
CA SER A 107 0.09 13.94 22.00
C SER A 107 1.38 13.13 21.77
N GLN A 108 2.02 13.31 20.61
CA GLN A 108 3.26 12.65 20.24
C GLN A 108 4.49 13.54 20.49
N PHE A 109 4.32 14.79 20.92
CA PHE A 109 5.45 15.66 21.27
C PHE A 109 6.07 15.19 22.58
N THR A 110 7.40 15.21 22.63
CA THR A 110 8.17 15.01 23.86
C THR A 110 8.78 16.32 24.33
N ALA A 111 9.14 17.23 23.42
CA ALA A 111 9.63 18.57 23.73
C ALA A 111 9.49 19.51 22.52
N LEU A 112 9.38 20.82 22.75
CA LEU A 112 9.20 21.82 21.69
C LEU A 112 10.08 23.04 21.94
N LYS A 113 11.23 23.16 21.28
CA LYS A 113 12.11 24.32 21.48
C LYS A 113 11.92 25.35 20.38
N VAL A 114 11.85 26.63 20.77
CA VAL A 114 11.85 27.76 19.83
C VAL A 114 13.15 28.52 20.00
N PHE A 115 13.88 28.66 18.90
CA PHE A 115 15.09 29.45 18.82
C PHE A 115 14.82 30.68 17.95
N ASP A 116 14.84 31.84 18.58
CA ASP A 116 14.65 33.14 17.93
C ASP A 116 15.77 34.06 18.42
N THR A 117 16.54 34.62 17.48
CA THR A 117 17.64 35.54 17.79
C THR A 117 17.17 36.99 17.87
N ASN A 118 15.86 37.25 17.75
CA ASN A 118 15.25 38.58 17.70
C ASN A 118 15.82 39.50 16.60
N SER A 119 16.62 38.97 15.68
CA SER A 119 17.19 39.69 14.55
C SER A 119 16.21 39.68 13.38
N SER A 120 16.06 40.82 12.70
CA SER A 120 15.22 40.95 11.51
C SER A 120 15.74 40.17 10.29
N THR A 121 16.95 39.62 10.37
CA THR A 121 17.67 38.98 9.26
C THR A 121 17.99 37.50 9.50
N ALA A 122 17.76 37.00 10.72
CA ALA A 122 18.10 35.63 11.10
C ALA A 122 16.88 34.72 11.06
N VAL A 123 17.11 33.44 10.75
CA VAL A 123 16.04 32.43 10.66
C VAL A 123 15.52 32.09 12.05
N VAL A 124 14.20 31.98 12.21
CA VAL A 124 13.61 31.44 13.44
C VAL A 124 13.49 29.92 13.28
N MET A 125 14.00 29.17 14.26
CA MET A 125 14.02 27.71 14.24
C MET A 125 13.12 27.13 15.32
N LEU A 126 12.15 26.32 14.92
CA LEU A 126 11.28 25.54 15.79
C LEU A 126 11.72 24.07 15.75
N VAL A 127 12.21 23.55 16.87
CA VAL A 127 12.62 22.16 17.01
C VAL A 127 11.52 21.37 17.72
N VAL A 128 10.99 20.36 17.02
CA VAL A 128 9.96 19.45 17.55
C VAL A 128 10.62 18.11 17.83
N LYS A 129 10.63 17.68 19.10
CA LYS A 129 11.01 16.31 19.48
C LYS A 129 9.74 15.47 19.64
N TYR A 130 9.75 14.26 19.09
CA TYR A 130 8.59 13.36 19.08
C TYR A 130 8.94 12.00 19.69
N LYS A 131 7.90 11.27 20.14
CA LYS A 131 8.03 9.92 20.68
C LYS A 131 8.55 8.97 19.60
N LYS A 132 9.46 8.04 19.95
CA LYS A 132 10.04 7.06 19.01
C LYS A 132 8.99 6.17 18.32
N THR A 133 7.84 5.94 18.97
CA THR A 133 6.69 5.23 18.39
C THR A 133 6.13 5.92 17.13
N PHE A 134 6.39 7.21 16.97
CA PHE A 134 5.93 8.01 15.84
C PHE A 134 6.90 8.06 14.66
N LEU A 135 8.13 7.55 14.83
CA LEU A 135 9.16 7.51 13.79
C LEU A 135 8.69 6.86 12.46
N PRO A 136 7.90 5.75 12.47
CA PRO A 136 7.32 5.16 11.25
C PRO A 136 6.48 6.11 10.39
N LEU A 137 5.93 7.16 11.00
CA LEU A 137 4.93 8.04 10.41
C LEU A 137 5.55 9.34 9.85
N ILE A 138 6.84 9.56 10.12
CA ILE A 138 7.61 10.67 9.59
C ILE A 138 8.23 10.24 8.24
N PRO A 139 8.27 11.13 7.23
CA PRO A 139 9.05 10.93 6.00
C PRO A 139 10.41 10.30 6.26
N TRP A 140 10.77 9.26 5.50
CA TRP A 140 12.00 8.51 5.75
C TRP A 140 13.26 9.39 5.70
N ASP A 141 13.27 10.40 4.82
CA ASP A 141 14.33 11.43 4.67
C ASP A 141 14.54 12.22 5.96
N LEU A 142 13.50 12.37 6.77
CA LEU A 142 13.47 13.15 8.01
C LEU A 142 13.64 12.29 9.27
N GLN A 143 13.59 10.96 9.15
CA GLN A 143 13.77 10.05 10.28
C GLN A 143 15.21 10.13 10.81
N ASN A 144 15.37 10.23 12.13
CA ASN A 144 16.67 10.26 12.79
C ASN A 144 16.64 9.57 14.16
N SER A 145 17.82 9.22 14.65
CA SER A 145 18.01 8.59 15.97
C SER A 145 17.61 9.49 17.14
N SER A 146 17.69 10.82 16.94
CA SER A 146 17.36 11.86 17.91
C SER A 146 15.85 12.17 18.01
N SER A 147 15.03 11.56 17.15
CA SER A 147 13.58 11.78 17.02
C SER A 147 13.19 13.27 17.04
N CYS A 148 13.91 14.09 16.27
CA CYS A 148 13.74 15.54 16.22
C CYS A 148 13.60 16.08 14.79
N VAL A 149 12.76 17.08 14.56
CA VAL A 149 12.67 17.78 13.27
C VAL A 149 12.72 19.28 13.53
N ALA A 150 13.51 20.00 12.74
CA ALA A 150 13.63 21.44 12.82
C ALA A 150 12.90 22.13 11.65
N PHE A 151 12.02 23.06 11.98
CA PHE A 151 11.30 23.92 11.06
C PHE A 151 11.92 25.32 11.10
N GLY A 152 12.48 25.78 9.99
CA GLY A 152 12.98 27.14 9.80
C GLY A 152 11.95 28.01 9.11
N PHE A 153 11.56 29.13 9.72
CA PHE A 153 10.70 30.12 9.08
C PHE A 153 11.24 31.54 9.23
N TRP A 154 10.87 32.40 8.29
CA TRP A 154 11.43 33.75 8.19
C TRP A 154 10.87 34.68 9.27
N PRO A 155 11.70 35.59 9.82
CA PRO A 155 11.24 36.61 10.76
C PRO A 155 10.20 37.49 10.06
N LYS A 156 9.15 37.89 10.80
CA LYS A 156 8.01 38.69 10.30
C LYS A 156 7.12 38.04 9.23
N SER A 157 7.38 36.78 8.83
CA SER A 157 6.49 36.03 7.93
C SER A 157 5.08 35.85 8.51
N LEU A 158 4.09 35.54 7.66
CA LEU A 158 2.73 35.25 8.11
C LEU A 158 2.69 34.07 9.10
N VAL A 159 3.53 33.06 8.87
CA VAL A 159 3.68 31.88 9.73
C VAL A 159 4.24 32.29 11.09
N HIS A 160 5.31 33.09 11.12
CA HIS A 160 5.90 33.65 12.34
C HIS A 160 4.87 34.46 13.15
N ARG A 161 4.14 35.37 12.50
CA ARG A 161 3.11 36.19 13.16
C ARG A 161 1.99 35.33 13.73
N LYS A 162 1.49 34.35 12.97
CA LYS A 162 0.42 33.42 13.42
C LYS A 162 0.88 32.55 14.59
N PHE A 163 2.11 32.05 14.56
CA PHE A 163 2.67 31.21 15.62
C PHE A 163 2.69 31.94 16.97
N TYR A 164 3.31 33.14 17.03
CA TYR A 164 3.43 33.89 18.28
C TYR A 164 2.11 34.49 18.78
N SER A 165 1.22 34.94 17.88
CA SER A 165 -0.02 35.62 18.28
C SER A 165 -1.17 34.67 18.63
N LYS A 166 -1.28 33.53 17.96
CA LYS A 166 -2.45 32.63 18.09
C LYS A 166 -2.11 31.27 18.69
N ILE A 167 -0.97 30.68 18.34
CA ILE A 167 -0.68 29.25 18.63
C ILE A 167 0.08 29.07 19.93
N LEU A 168 1.16 29.82 20.11
CA LEU A 168 1.99 29.79 21.30
C LEU A 168 1.19 30.00 22.61
N PRO A 169 0.23 30.96 22.72
CA PRO A 169 -0.58 31.10 23.93
C PRO A 169 -1.50 29.91 24.18
N ILE A 170 -2.11 29.33 23.15
CA ILE A 170 -3.01 28.16 23.28
C ILE A 170 -2.22 26.93 23.76
N TRP A 171 -1.04 26.71 23.20
CA TRP A 171 -0.18 25.58 23.57
C TRP A 171 0.39 25.72 24.98
N ARG A 172 0.58 26.95 25.49
CA ARG A 172 0.94 27.21 26.89
C ARG A 172 -0.23 26.97 27.85
N GLN A 173 -1.46 27.33 27.46
CA GLN A 173 -2.66 27.16 28.29
C GLN A 173 -3.11 25.70 28.40
N ASN A 174 -2.92 24.89 27.36
CA ASN A 174 -3.37 23.49 27.33
C ASN A 174 -2.53 22.52 28.19
N GLY A 175 -1.52 22.98 28.93
CA GLY A 175 -0.78 22.19 29.93
C GLY A 175 -0.06 20.94 29.41
N ALA A 176 -0.05 20.69 28.10
CA ALA A 176 0.46 19.47 27.47
C ALA A 176 2.00 19.42 27.35
N LEU A 177 2.67 20.50 27.73
CA LEU A 177 4.13 20.59 27.86
C LEU A 177 4.39 21.14 29.26
N SER A 178 5.18 20.42 30.07
CA SER A 178 5.71 20.98 31.32
C SER A 178 6.29 22.36 31.03
N MET A 179 6.12 23.31 31.94
CA MET A 179 6.57 24.72 31.80
C MET A 179 8.06 24.89 31.42
N THR A 180 8.84 23.80 31.45
CA THR A 180 10.24 23.69 31.02
C THR A 180 10.48 23.25 29.56
N ASP A 181 9.45 22.82 28.80
CA ASP A 181 9.65 22.17 27.49
C ASP A 181 9.34 23.04 26.27
N CYS A 182 8.78 24.24 26.48
CA CYS A 182 8.59 25.28 25.46
C CYS A 182 9.43 26.52 25.78
N CYS A 183 10.75 26.32 25.91
CA CYS A 183 11.68 27.40 26.19
C CYS A 183 12.03 28.16 24.92
N LEU A 184 11.86 29.49 24.96
CA LEU A 184 12.67 30.39 24.16
C LEU A 184 14.12 30.13 24.59
N THR A 185 14.87 29.43 23.74
CA THR A 185 16.19 28.91 24.11
C THR A 185 17.25 29.87 23.57
N GLU A 186 18.19 30.30 24.39
CA GLU A 186 19.36 31.08 23.94
C GLU A 186 20.37 30.17 23.22
N LYS A 187 21.24 30.77 22.38
CA LYS A 187 22.13 30.04 21.44
C LYS A 187 23.05 29.03 22.14
N GLU A 188 23.39 29.32 23.40
CA GLU A 188 24.28 28.55 24.26
C GLU A 188 23.63 27.27 24.82
N ASN A 189 22.29 27.22 24.87
CA ASN A 189 21.52 26.09 25.38
C ASN A 189 21.05 25.11 24.29
N LEU A 190 21.43 25.34 23.03
CA LEU A 190 21.20 24.41 21.93
C LEU A 190 22.23 23.27 22.00
N SER A 191 21.75 22.03 21.85
CA SER A 191 22.65 20.88 21.68
C SER A 191 23.50 21.01 20.42
N ARG A 192 24.64 20.30 20.37
CA ARG A 192 25.53 20.29 19.18
C ARG A 192 24.80 19.91 17.89
N GLU A 193 23.78 19.06 17.97
CA GLU A 193 22.94 18.69 16.83
C GLU A 193 22.02 19.83 16.40
N GLU A 194 21.31 20.46 17.35
CA GLU A 194 20.42 21.60 17.09
C GLU A 194 21.19 22.80 16.51
N GLN A 195 22.43 23.05 16.98
CA GLN A 195 23.31 24.08 16.43
C GLN A 195 23.70 23.79 14.96
N ARG A 196 23.99 22.53 14.63
CA ARG A 196 24.28 22.14 13.22
C ARG A 196 23.06 22.35 12.33
N LEU A 197 21.86 22.02 12.80
CA LEU A 197 20.62 22.25 12.06
C LEU A 197 20.37 23.74 11.82
N TYR A 198 20.56 24.57 12.85
CA TYR A 198 20.44 26.02 12.74
C TYR A 198 21.43 26.58 11.70
N MET A 199 22.70 26.20 11.76
CA MET A 199 23.72 26.65 10.81
C MET A 199 23.38 26.25 9.35
N ARG A 200 22.83 25.05 9.14
CA ARG A 200 22.36 24.60 7.81
C ARG A 200 21.20 25.46 7.30
N LEU A 201 20.22 25.76 8.15
CA LEU A 201 19.08 26.62 7.80
C LEU A 201 19.53 28.06 7.53
N GLU A 202 20.46 28.59 8.32
CA GLU A 202 20.99 29.93 8.14
C GLU A 202 21.83 30.05 6.85
N ALA A 203 22.66 29.05 6.55
CA ALA A 203 23.42 29.00 5.29
C ALA A 203 22.47 28.99 4.08
N PHE A 204 21.41 28.18 4.12
CA PHE A 204 20.39 28.12 3.07
C PHE A 204 19.61 29.44 2.92
N HIS A 205 19.35 30.13 4.02
CA HIS A 205 18.74 31.46 3.98
C HIS A 205 19.65 32.48 3.31
N ARG A 206 20.93 32.54 3.70
CA ARG A 206 21.91 33.46 3.11
C ARG A 206 22.09 33.22 1.61
N SER A 207 22.09 31.96 1.17
CA SER A 207 22.13 31.65 -0.27
C SER A 207 20.85 32.07 -1.00
N SER A 208 19.68 31.92 -0.37
CA SER A 208 18.39 32.25 -0.99
C SER A 208 18.11 33.75 -1.10
N VAL A 209 18.69 34.58 -0.23
CA VAL A 209 18.56 36.05 -0.25
C VAL A 209 19.57 36.70 -1.20
N SER A 210 20.72 36.06 -1.43
CA SER A 210 21.82 36.60 -2.26
C SER A 210 21.72 36.28 -3.76
N THR A 211 20.72 35.50 -4.19
CA THR A 211 20.62 34.91 -5.54
C THR A 211 20.77 35.93 -6.68
N SER A 212 20.24 37.14 -6.58
CA SER A 212 20.25 38.10 -7.71
C SER A 212 21.64 38.65 -8.11
N GLN A 213 22.58 38.79 -7.17
CA GLN A 213 23.94 39.26 -7.47
C GLN A 213 24.88 38.07 -7.72
N THR A 214 24.72 36.98 -6.96
CA THR A 214 25.55 35.79 -7.08
C THR A 214 25.26 35.04 -8.38
N GLU A 215 24.01 34.93 -8.83
CA GLU A 215 23.67 34.33 -10.15
C GLU A 215 24.27 35.12 -11.30
N LYS A 216 24.26 36.46 -11.25
CA LYS A 216 24.88 37.30 -12.29
C LYS A 216 26.41 37.14 -12.33
N GLN A 217 27.05 37.02 -11.17
CA GLN A 217 28.49 36.73 -11.09
C GLN A 217 28.79 35.31 -11.60
N LEU A 218 28.02 34.30 -11.20
CA LEU A 218 28.17 32.93 -11.67
C LEU A 218 27.95 32.79 -13.18
N LEU A 219 26.98 33.52 -13.75
CA LEU A 219 26.75 33.59 -15.20
C LEU A 219 27.92 34.27 -15.92
N HIS A 220 28.53 35.31 -15.32
CA HIS A 220 29.72 35.95 -15.87
C HIS A 220 30.95 35.02 -15.80
N PHE A 221 31.12 34.27 -14.71
CA PHE A 221 32.17 33.25 -14.61
C PHE A 221 31.94 32.07 -15.58
N ALA A 222 30.69 31.62 -15.73
CA ALA A 222 30.33 30.59 -16.71
C ALA A 222 30.56 31.02 -18.16
N ALA A 223 30.47 32.32 -18.45
CA ALA A 223 30.80 32.87 -19.76
C ALA A 223 32.31 33.07 -19.97
N ALA A 224 33.08 33.22 -18.90
CA ALA A 224 34.53 33.44 -18.94
C ALA A 224 35.35 32.14 -18.99
N ASP A 225 34.84 31.06 -18.39
CA ASP A 225 35.51 29.76 -18.34
C ASP A 225 34.59 28.65 -18.87
N PRO A 226 34.93 27.99 -19.99
CA PRO A 226 34.14 26.89 -20.54
C PRO A 226 34.07 25.67 -19.60
N ASP A 227 35.05 25.47 -18.73
CA ASP A 227 35.12 24.33 -17.81
C ASP A 227 34.33 24.57 -16.52
N PHE A 228 33.86 25.80 -16.28
CA PHE A 228 33.09 26.16 -15.10
C PHE A 228 31.79 25.35 -14.98
N GLY A 229 31.12 25.07 -16.11
CA GLY A 229 29.93 24.23 -16.12
C GLY A 229 30.21 22.80 -15.66
N SER A 230 31.33 22.22 -16.11
CA SER A 230 31.80 20.89 -15.68
C SER A 230 32.19 20.88 -14.20
N PHE A 231 32.92 21.90 -13.76
CA PHE A 231 33.28 22.08 -12.36
C PHE A 231 32.05 22.20 -11.45
N MET A 232 31.06 23.02 -11.81
CA MET A 232 29.83 23.18 -11.03
C MET A 232 29.03 21.88 -10.94
N HIS A 233 29.06 21.08 -12.01
CA HIS A 233 28.44 19.76 -12.03
C HIS A 233 29.19 18.76 -11.13
N HIS A 234 30.51 18.71 -11.21
CA HIS A 234 31.36 17.92 -10.32
C HIS A 234 31.20 18.34 -8.85
N PHE A 235 31.18 19.63 -8.60
CA PHE A 235 31.00 20.22 -7.28
C PHE A 235 29.62 19.88 -6.71
N GLY A 236 28.56 19.97 -7.53
CA GLY A 236 27.20 19.59 -7.14
C GLY A 236 27.10 18.12 -6.73
N LEU A 237 27.71 17.22 -7.51
CA LEU A 237 27.75 15.79 -7.19
C LEU A 237 28.59 15.47 -5.95
N SER A 238 29.76 16.10 -5.82
CA SER A 238 30.65 15.93 -4.65
C SER A 238 30.06 16.53 -3.37
N SER A 239 29.14 17.49 -3.51
CA SER A 239 28.46 18.15 -2.39
C SER A 239 27.09 17.54 -2.07
N ALA A 240 26.55 16.65 -2.91
CA ALA A 240 25.25 16.01 -2.75
C ALA A 240 25.26 14.86 -1.72
N GLY A 241 25.76 15.14 -0.51
CA GLY A 241 25.75 14.23 0.63
C GLY A 241 27.04 13.43 0.84
N ALA A 242 27.18 12.85 2.03
CA ALA A 242 28.33 12.05 2.43
C ALA A 242 28.26 10.59 1.92
N SER A 243 27.77 10.38 0.69
CA SER A 243 27.60 9.05 0.10
C SER A 243 28.75 8.69 -0.82
N TYR A 244 29.24 7.45 -0.72
CA TYR A 244 30.28 6.94 -1.59
C TYR A 244 29.74 6.70 -3.01
N VAL A 245 30.51 7.10 -4.01
CA VAL A 245 30.24 6.84 -5.42
C VAL A 245 31.24 5.79 -5.91
N ARG A 246 30.75 4.75 -6.60
CA ARG A 246 31.65 3.75 -7.20
C ARG A 246 32.47 4.41 -8.31
N ALA A 247 33.78 4.15 -8.33
CA ALA A 247 34.68 4.70 -9.35
C ALA A 247 34.20 4.45 -10.79
N ALA A 248 33.59 3.29 -11.06
CA ALA A 248 33.04 2.95 -12.38
C ALA A 248 31.80 3.77 -12.78
N GLU A 249 31.08 4.35 -11.82
CA GLU A 249 29.86 5.14 -12.05
C GLU A 249 30.14 6.65 -12.04
N LEU A 250 31.33 7.07 -11.58
CA LEU A 250 31.74 8.46 -11.51
C LEU A 250 31.77 9.18 -12.88
N PRO A 251 32.32 8.59 -13.97
CA PRO A 251 32.29 9.24 -15.29
C PRO A 251 30.87 9.46 -15.80
N VAL A 252 29.97 8.52 -15.51
CA VAL A 252 28.55 8.57 -15.88
C VAL A 252 27.83 9.70 -15.14
N LEU A 253 28.20 9.92 -13.88
CA LEU A 253 27.68 10.99 -13.06
C LEU A 253 28.16 12.35 -13.58
N LEU A 254 29.44 12.48 -13.92
CA LEU A 254 30.06 13.72 -14.35
C LEU A 254 29.72 14.20 -15.77
N HIS A 255 28.86 13.47 -16.50
CA HIS A 255 28.58 13.72 -17.92
C HIS A 255 29.85 13.74 -18.78
N GLU A 256 30.93 13.12 -18.31
CA GLU A 256 32.08 12.88 -19.15
C GLU A 256 31.59 12.01 -20.32
N PRO A 257 32.02 12.31 -21.56
CA PRO A 257 31.78 11.41 -22.66
C PRO A 257 32.34 10.06 -22.24
N SER A 258 31.44 9.14 -21.87
CA SER A 258 31.81 7.82 -21.42
C SER A 258 32.82 7.32 -22.43
N VAL A 259 34.00 6.92 -21.96
CA VAL A 259 35.01 6.22 -22.74
C VAL A 259 34.35 4.93 -23.24
N LYS A 260 33.57 5.04 -24.31
CA LYS A 260 32.97 3.92 -25.03
C LYS A 260 34.06 3.09 -25.71
N ASP A 261 35.32 3.52 -25.63
CA ASP A 261 36.45 2.92 -26.32
C ASP A 261 37.48 2.20 -25.42
N LEU A 262 37.31 2.11 -24.08
CA LEU A 262 38.31 1.44 -23.22
C LEU A 262 37.78 0.48 -22.15
N SER A 263 36.47 0.22 -22.09
CA SER A 263 36.03 -1.05 -21.50
C SER A 263 35.74 -2.00 -22.67
N PRO A 264 36.28 -3.23 -22.67
CA PRO A 264 35.89 -4.19 -23.69
C PRO A 264 34.36 -4.25 -23.65
N GLN A 265 33.72 -4.30 -24.80
CA GLN A 265 32.39 -4.91 -24.86
C GLN A 265 32.56 -6.28 -24.24
N VAL A 266 32.35 -6.40 -22.91
CA VAL A 266 32.21 -7.67 -22.24
C VAL A 266 30.99 -8.22 -22.93
N THR A 267 31.24 -9.09 -23.89
CA THR A 267 30.25 -9.74 -24.71
C THR A 267 29.15 -10.19 -23.77
N SER A 268 28.02 -9.48 -23.80
CA SER A 268 26.88 -9.63 -22.89
C SER A 268 26.18 -10.98 -23.02
N LYS A 269 26.75 -11.87 -23.84
CA LYS A 269 26.28 -13.22 -24.14
C LYS A 269 26.32 -14.14 -22.92
N ASP A 270 27.13 -13.83 -21.90
CA ASP A 270 27.36 -14.71 -20.75
C ASP A 270 26.62 -14.30 -19.47
N LYS A 271 25.94 -13.15 -19.46
CA LYS A 271 25.28 -12.60 -18.26
C LYS A 271 23.79 -12.96 -18.21
N ILE A 272 23.30 -13.26 -17.01
CA ILE A 272 21.88 -13.46 -16.72
C ILE A 272 21.18 -12.10 -16.69
N ILE A 273 20.20 -11.90 -17.56
CA ILE A 273 19.40 -10.66 -17.58
C ILE A 273 18.17 -10.84 -16.71
N ILE A 274 18.02 -10.00 -15.69
CA ILE A 274 16.92 -10.02 -14.72
C ILE A 274 15.99 -8.83 -14.99
N ALA A 275 14.73 -9.11 -15.34
CA ALA A 275 13.66 -8.14 -15.43
C ALA A 275 12.79 -8.20 -14.16
N ILE A 276 12.64 -7.09 -13.45
CA ILE A 276 11.91 -7.04 -12.19
C ILE A 276 10.52 -6.45 -12.43
N ILE A 277 9.48 -7.20 -12.10
CA ILE A 277 8.08 -6.74 -12.15
C ILE A 277 7.57 -6.57 -10.72
N THR A 278 7.24 -5.32 -10.39
CA THR A 278 6.72 -4.91 -9.08
C THR A 278 5.31 -4.33 -9.20
N GLY A 279 4.64 -4.16 -8.08
CA GLY A 279 3.30 -3.56 -8.03
C GLY A 279 2.51 -4.05 -6.82
N LEU A 280 1.52 -3.27 -6.42
CA LEU A 280 0.63 -3.58 -5.30
C LEU A 280 -0.11 -4.92 -5.50
N PRO A 281 -0.59 -5.58 -4.43
CA PRO A 281 -1.49 -6.73 -4.57
C PRO A 281 -2.71 -6.35 -5.41
N GLY A 282 -3.16 -7.22 -6.30
CA GLY A 282 -4.29 -6.92 -7.21
C GLY A 282 -3.95 -6.00 -8.40
N SER A 283 -2.67 -5.70 -8.64
CA SER A 283 -2.19 -4.97 -9.81
C SER A 283 -2.11 -5.79 -11.11
N TYR A 284 -2.68 -7.00 -11.16
CA TYR A 284 -2.59 -7.90 -12.32
C TYR A 284 -1.15 -8.20 -12.81
N LYS A 285 -0.11 -7.99 -11.96
CA LYS A 285 1.30 -8.25 -12.32
C LYS A 285 1.58 -9.71 -12.69
N ARG A 286 0.81 -10.65 -12.14
CA ARG A 286 0.89 -12.08 -12.48
C ARG A 286 0.33 -12.35 -13.87
N ASP A 287 -0.79 -11.73 -14.20
CA ASP A 287 -1.41 -11.83 -15.52
C ASP A 287 -0.51 -11.21 -16.59
N LEU A 288 0.12 -10.07 -16.26
CA LEU A 288 1.16 -9.45 -17.09
C LEU A 288 2.33 -10.40 -17.35
N CYS A 289 2.85 -11.04 -16.30
CA CYS A 289 3.93 -12.01 -16.43
C CYS A 289 3.52 -13.22 -17.28
N SER A 290 2.34 -13.78 -17.04
CA SER A 290 1.80 -14.89 -17.84
C SER A 290 1.66 -14.50 -19.31
N SER A 291 1.16 -13.29 -19.59
CA SER A 291 1.06 -12.75 -20.95
C SER A 291 2.44 -12.57 -21.60
N LEU A 292 3.43 -12.04 -20.87
CA LEU A 292 4.80 -11.87 -21.37
C LEU A 292 5.45 -13.20 -21.74
N VAL A 293 5.27 -14.23 -20.89
CA VAL A 293 5.79 -15.57 -21.15
C VAL A 293 5.06 -16.25 -22.30
N SER A 294 3.73 -16.08 -22.41
CA SER A 294 2.96 -16.65 -23.52
C SER A 294 3.32 -16.04 -24.87
N THR A 295 3.53 -14.72 -24.92
CA THR A 295 3.83 -14.00 -26.17
C THR A 295 5.28 -14.22 -26.63
N ASN A 296 6.21 -14.51 -25.71
CA ASN A 296 7.63 -14.71 -26.03
C ASN A 296 8.08 -16.17 -26.11
N ARG A 297 7.16 -17.15 -26.16
CA ARG A 297 7.54 -18.58 -26.22
C ARG A 297 8.51 -18.91 -27.35
N ASP A 298 8.43 -18.19 -28.46
CA ASP A 298 9.20 -18.47 -29.68
C ASP A 298 10.51 -17.67 -29.78
N ARG A 299 10.66 -16.59 -29.01
CA ARG A 299 11.80 -15.66 -29.16
C ARG A 299 12.91 -15.92 -28.15
N ASP A 300 12.59 -15.94 -26.86
CA ASP A 300 13.55 -16.06 -25.76
C ASP A 300 12.95 -16.90 -24.61
N ARG A 301 13.70 -17.87 -24.09
CA ARG A 301 13.25 -18.73 -22.96
C ARG A 301 13.39 -17.97 -21.64
N TRP A 302 12.31 -17.34 -21.20
CA TRP A 302 12.22 -16.65 -19.92
C TRP A 302 11.86 -17.61 -18.79
N THR A 303 12.65 -17.61 -17.72
CA THR A 303 12.32 -18.28 -16.46
C THR A 303 11.61 -17.28 -15.54
N VAL A 304 10.60 -17.71 -14.79
CA VAL A 304 9.86 -16.84 -13.86
C VAL A 304 10.14 -17.27 -12.42
N LEU A 305 10.56 -16.32 -11.58
CA LEU A 305 10.68 -16.51 -10.14
C LEU A 305 9.68 -15.61 -9.42
N GLN A 306 8.83 -16.20 -8.59
CA GLN A 306 7.93 -15.45 -7.72
C GLN A 306 8.48 -15.46 -6.29
N LEU A 307 8.82 -14.28 -5.79
CA LEU A 307 9.26 -14.14 -4.41
C LEU A 307 8.07 -14.09 -3.46
N THR A 308 8.24 -14.68 -2.29
CA THR A 308 7.30 -14.61 -1.16
C THR A 308 7.79 -13.60 -0.14
N ALA A 309 6.86 -12.91 0.51
CA ALA A 309 7.18 -12.09 1.68
C ALA A 309 7.19 -12.98 2.94
N ASP A 310 8.05 -12.63 3.89
CA ASP A 310 8.02 -13.18 5.25
C ASP A 310 6.75 -12.73 5.99
N GLU A 311 6.47 -13.31 7.16
CA GLU A 311 5.35 -12.92 8.06
C GLU A 311 5.32 -11.42 8.40
N HIS A 312 6.48 -10.76 8.32
CA HIS A 312 6.67 -9.32 8.54
C HIS A 312 6.60 -8.47 7.26
N GLY A 313 6.14 -9.03 6.14
CA GLY A 313 6.08 -8.35 4.84
C GLY A 313 7.46 -8.05 4.22
N ARG A 314 8.54 -8.61 4.76
CA ARG A 314 9.91 -8.42 4.28
C ARG A 314 10.25 -9.39 3.14
N LEU A 315 11.19 -8.97 2.29
CA LEU A 315 11.67 -9.80 1.19
C LEU A 315 12.59 -10.92 1.72
N CYS A 316 12.30 -12.17 1.35
CA CYS A 316 13.22 -13.29 1.57
C CYS A 316 14.44 -13.18 0.63
N THR A 317 15.46 -12.40 1.00
CA THR A 317 16.65 -12.17 0.16
C THR A 317 17.42 -13.47 -0.11
N TRP A 318 17.51 -14.34 0.89
CA TRP A 318 18.22 -15.61 0.79
C TRP A 318 17.65 -16.53 -0.29
N VAL A 319 16.31 -16.62 -0.41
CA VAL A 319 15.65 -17.44 -1.43
C VAL A 319 16.04 -16.99 -2.83
N LEU A 320 16.06 -15.67 -3.06
CA LEU A 320 16.51 -15.10 -4.33
C LEU A 320 17.98 -15.44 -4.59
N GLN A 321 18.85 -15.27 -3.60
CA GLN A 321 20.28 -15.50 -3.73
C GLN A 321 20.61 -16.98 -4.00
N GLN A 322 19.96 -17.91 -3.30
CA GLN A 322 20.10 -19.33 -3.60
C GLN A 322 19.67 -19.67 -5.02
N TYR A 323 18.52 -19.15 -5.47
CA TYR A 323 18.04 -19.40 -6.82
C TYR A 323 19.00 -18.87 -7.89
N LEU A 324 19.57 -17.67 -7.68
CA LEU A 324 20.59 -17.11 -8.58
C LEU A 324 21.86 -17.96 -8.60
N SER A 325 22.30 -18.46 -7.45
CA SER A 325 23.45 -19.38 -7.34
C SER A 325 23.21 -20.66 -8.16
N ASP A 326 22.05 -21.29 -8.00
CA ASP A 326 21.66 -22.48 -8.74
C ASP A 326 21.60 -22.23 -10.25
N MET A 327 21.06 -21.08 -10.68
CA MET A 327 21.00 -20.71 -12.09
C MET A 327 22.39 -20.54 -12.71
N VAL A 328 23.30 -19.86 -12.02
CA VAL A 328 24.68 -19.66 -12.49
C VAL A 328 25.44 -20.99 -12.56
N GLN A 329 25.25 -21.87 -11.56
CA GLN A 329 25.85 -23.21 -11.57
C GLN A 329 25.35 -24.06 -12.75
N ARG A 330 24.03 -24.08 -13.01
CA ARG A 330 23.44 -24.80 -14.15
C ARG A 330 23.92 -24.24 -15.49
N GLN A 331 24.12 -22.93 -15.59
CA GLN A 331 24.67 -22.30 -16.79
C GLN A 331 26.12 -22.74 -17.02
N SER A 332 26.96 -22.76 -15.97
CA SER A 332 28.35 -23.21 -16.04
C SER A 332 28.47 -24.63 -16.60
N TRP A 333 27.62 -25.56 -16.14
CA TRP A 333 27.63 -26.95 -16.64
C TRP A 333 27.14 -27.08 -18.08
N SER A 334 26.15 -26.29 -18.50
CA SER A 334 25.59 -26.31 -19.86
C SER A 334 26.55 -25.77 -20.94
N ARG A 335 27.54 -24.94 -20.56
CA ARG A 335 28.55 -24.36 -21.48
C ARG A 335 29.43 -25.42 -22.14
N THR A 336 29.61 -26.59 -21.53
CA THR A 336 30.37 -27.70 -22.15
C THR A 336 29.69 -28.25 -23.41
N SER A 337 28.41 -27.93 -23.65
CA SER A 337 27.61 -28.57 -24.69
C SER A 337 27.20 -27.67 -25.88
N LYS A 338 27.05 -26.33 -25.74
CA LYS A 338 26.64 -25.43 -26.84
C LYS A 338 27.20 -23.99 -26.74
N PRO A 339 28.19 -23.59 -27.57
CA PRO A 339 28.87 -22.29 -27.48
C PRO A 339 28.09 -21.07 -28.04
N ASN A 340 26.89 -21.26 -28.61
CA ASN A 340 26.11 -20.18 -29.25
C ASN A 340 24.72 -19.97 -28.62
N ALA A 341 24.55 -20.35 -27.35
CA ALA A 341 23.29 -20.18 -26.63
C ALA A 341 23.05 -18.71 -26.24
N LYS A 342 21.81 -18.23 -26.37
CA LYS A 342 21.40 -16.90 -25.90
C LYS A 342 21.55 -16.79 -24.37
N PRO A 343 21.81 -15.59 -23.82
CA PRO A 343 21.92 -15.40 -22.37
C PRO A 343 20.61 -15.82 -21.68
N PRO A 344 20.68 -16.51 -20.53
CA PRO A 344 19.50 -16.87 -19.77
C PRO A 344 18.80 -15.62 -19.25
N ARG A 345 17.47 -15.63 -19.28
CA ARG A 345 16.67 -14.48 -18.88
C ARG A 345 15.69 -14.85 -17.77
N LEU A 346 15.62 -14.00 -16.75
CA LEU A 346 14.82 -14.20 -15.54
C LEU A 346 13.81 -13.07 -15.39
N ILE A 347 12.53 -13.39 -15.20
CA ILE A 347 11.51 -12.45 -14.74
C ILE A 347 11.31 -12.65 -13.24
N LEU A 348 11.57 -11.60 -12.47
CA LEU A 348 11.42 -11.59 -11.01
C LEU A 348 10.11 -10.89 -10.62
N LEU A 349 9.18 -11.62 -10.03
CA LEU A 349 7.95 -11.06 -9.46
C LEU A 349 8.14 -10.80 -7.97
N THR A 350 8.08 -9.52 -7.58
CA THR A 350 8.17 -9.13 -6.17
C THR A 350 6.81 -9.25 -5.46
N PRO A 351 6.77 -9.39 -4.12
CA PRO A 351 5.56 -9.24 -3.33
C PRO A 351 4.94 -7.83 -3.41
N GLY A 352 3.74 -7.63 -2.84
CA GLY A 352 2.94 -6.42 -3.04
C GLY A 352 3.55 -5.12 -2.49
N PHE A 353 4.11 -5.19 -1.29
CA PHE A 353 4.60 -4.02 -0.52
C PHE A 353 6.12 -4.03 -0.37
N THR A 354 6.82 -4.64 -1.32
CA THR A 354 8.27 -4.78 -1.28
C THR A 354 8.98 -3.48 -1.64
N ASP A 355 10.06 -3.20 -0.91
CA ASP A 355 11.03 -2.16 -1.27
C ASP A 355 11.90 -2.60 -2.46
N ILE A 356 11.85 -1.82 -3.54
CA ILE A 356 12.63 -2.10 -4.75
C ILE A 356 14.12 -2.00 -4.48
N VAL A 357 14.55 -1.07 -3.62
CA VAL A 357 15.99 -0.89 -3.33
C VAL A 357 16.55 -2.12 -2.65
N SER A 358 15.81 -2.71 -1.72
CA SER A 358 16.14 -3.98 -1.08
C SER A 358 16.27 -5.14 -2.09
N VAL A 359 15.38 -5.23 -3.09
CA VAL A 359 15.44 -6.27 -4.14
C VAL A 359 16.69 -6.08 -5.00
N VAL A 360 16.97 -4.84 -5.43
CA VAL A 360 18.16 -4.51 -6.22
C VAL A 360 19.42 -4.85 -5.43
N ASN A 361 19.48 -4.47 -4.15
CA ASN A 361 20.61 -4.77 -3.29
C ASN A 361 20.81 -6.28 -3.08
N ALA A 362 19.74 -7.07 -3.00
CA ALA A 362 19.85 -8.51 -2.90
C ALA A 362 20.54 -9.16 -4.11
N VAL A 363 20.36 -8.58 -5.31
CA VAL A 363 21.03 -9.00 -6.56
C VAL A 363 22.48 -8.52 -6.60
N PHE A 364 22.73 -7.23 -6.32
CA PHE A 364 24.08 -6.64 -6.42
C PHE A 364 25.02 -7.10 -5.29
N LYS A 365 24.50 -7.34 -4.09
CA LYS A 365 25.27 -7.78 -2.91
C LYS A 365 25.06 -9.27 -2.63
N HIS A 366 25.14 -10.07 -3.68
CA HIS A 366 25.08 -11.52 -3.55
C HIS A 366 26.30 -12.01 -2.71
N PRO A 367 26.13 -12.98 -1.79
CA PRO A 367 27.23 -13.50 -0.97
C PRO A 367 28.40 -14.05 -1.79
N ASP A 368 28.08 -14.69 -2.92
CA ASP A 368 29.06 -15.08 -3.94
C ASP A 368 29.25 -13.96 -4.98
N VAL A 369 30.47 -13.41 -5.03
CA VAL A 369 30.90 -12.35 -5.96
C VAL A 369 30.88 -12.84 -7.41
N HIS A 370 31.14 -14.12 -7.65
CA HIS A 370 31.09 -14.70 -8.99
C HIS A 370 29.65 -14.63 -9.53
N VAL A 371 28.66 -15.02 -8.72
CA VAL A 371 27.24 -14.92 -9.08
C VAL A 371 26.81 -13.47 -9.30
N ALA A 372 27.25 -12.53 -8.45
CA ALA A 372 26.96 -11.11 -8.61
C ALA A 372 27.45 -10.56 -9.96
N SER A 373 28.67 -10.95 -10.38
CA SER A 373 29.27 -10.48 -11.64
C SER A 373 28.57 -11.00 -12.92
N HIS A 374 27.88 -12.15 -12.80
CA HIS A 374 27.11 -12.77 -13.89
C HIS A 374 25.66 -12.30 -13.94
N CYS A 375 25.15 -11.60 -12.92
CA CYS A 375 23.79 -11.09 -12.89
C CYS A 375 23.73 -9.62 -13.33
N VAL A 376 22.78 -9.28 -14.22
CA VAL A 376 22.52 -7.90 -14.65
C VAL A 376 21.03 -7.62 -14.58
N ILE A 377 20.68 -6.51 -13.92
CA ILE A 377 19.30 -6.00 -13.95
C ILE A 377 19.09 -5.27 -15.27
N GLY A 378 18.10 -5.72 -16.04
CA GLY A 378 17.76 -5.14 -17.33
C GLY A 378 16.82 -3.94 -17.20
N ALA A 379 15.62 -4.20 -16.68
CA ALA A 379 14.56 -3.21 -16.51
C ALA A 379 13.74 -3.52 -15.26
N ILE A 380 13.18 -2.46 -14.67
CA ILE A 380 12.23 -2.55 -13.56
C ILE A 380 10.92 -1.92 -14.02
N THR A 381 9.85 -2.70 -13.88
CA THR A 381 8.49 -2.35 -14.32
C THR A 381 7.52 -2.37 -13.16
N ALA A 382 6.79 -1.28 -12.96
CA ALA A 382 5.76 -1.16 -11.93
C ALA A 382 4.36 -1.31 -12.52
N CYS A 383 3.60 -2.29 -12.02
CA CYS A 383 2.22 -2.55 -12.40
C CYS A 383 1.25 -1.75 -11.51
N VAL A 384 0.36 -1.01 -12.14
CA VAL A 384 -0.53 -0.06 -11.46
C VAL A 384 -1.97 -0.30 -11.88
N ASN A 385 -2.81 -0.70 -10.94
CA ASN A 385 -4.27 -0.76 -11.12
C ASN A 385 -4.91 0.46 -10.47
N PRO A 386 -5.45 1.43 -11.22
CA PRO A 386 -6.02 2.67 -10.67
C PRO A 386 -7.10 2.47 -9.61
N LYS A 387 -7.81 1.34 -9.63
CA LYS A 387 -8.85 1.03 -8.64
C LYS A 387 -8.32 0.51 -7.31
N VAL A 388 -7.05 0.10 -7.25
CA VAL A 388 -6.42 -0.57 -6.09
C VAL A 388 -5.27 0.27 -5.52
N VAL A 389 -4.95 1.40 -6.14
CA VAL A 389 -3.89 2.31 -5.69
C VAL A 389 -4.29 3.12 -4.46
N TYR A 390 -5.58 3.41 -4.33
CA TYR A 390 -6.11 4.25 -3.27
C TYR A 390 -6.83 3.42 -2.22
N MET A 391 -6.51 3.68 -0.96
CA MET A 391 -7.38 3.44 0.18
C MET A 391 -8.50 4.51 0.21
N GLU A 392 -9.31 4.49 1.27
CA GLU A 392 -10.31 5.54 1.47
C GLU A 392 -9.69 6.95 1.54
N HIS A 393 -10.51 7.96 1.19
CA HIS A 393 -10.10 9.37 1.14
C HIS A 393 -8.93 9.69 0.20
N ARG A 394 -8.68 8.86 -0.82
CA ARG A 394 -7.60 9.02 -1.82
C ARG A 394 -6.19 8.92 -1.24
N LEU A 395 -6.03 8.26 -0.09
CA LEU A 395 -4.73 7.89 0.44
C LEU A 395 -4.14 6.77 -0.44
N THR A 396 -2.91 6.92 -0.90
CA THR A 396 -2.23 5.82 -1.62
C THR A 396 -1.84 4.72 -0.65
N PHE A 397 -1.91 3.46 -1.09
CA PHE A 397 -1.34 2.36 -0.31
C PHE A 397 0.15 2.60 0.00
N PRO A 398 0.67 2.07 1.13
CA PRO A 398 2.09 2.14 1.48
C PRO A 398 2.97 1.63 0.34
N ARG A 399 4.18 2.19 0.20
CA ARG A 399 5.17 1.83 -0.83
C ARG A 399 4.76 2.05 -2.28
N PHE A 400 3.53 2.48 -2.57
CA PHE A 400 3.07 2.67 -3.94
C PHE A 400 3.93 3.68 -4.72
N LEU A 401 4.14 4.88 -4.16
CA LEU A 401 4.94 5.91 -4.84
C LEU A 401 6.42 5.56 -4.86
N GLU A 402 6.91 4.86 -3.84
CA GLU A 402 8.27 4.34 -3.81
C GLU A 402 8.49 3.29 -4.92
N GLN A 403 7.44 2.53 -5.25
CA GLN A 403 7.45 1.63 -6.40
C GLN A 403 7.47 2.36 -7.76
N CYS A 404 7.37 3.69 -7.76
CA CYS A 404 7.50 4.55 -8.94
C CYS A 404 8.76 5.43 -8.89
N THR A 405 9.69 5.19 -7.95
CA THR A 405 10.87 6.03 -7.72
C THR A 405 11.75 6.19 -8.97
N PRO A 406 12.17 7.43 -9.32
CA PRO A 406 13.05 7.67 -10.46
C PRO A 406 14.43 7.02 -10.30
N GLY A 407 15.04 6.65 -11.42
CA GLY A 407 16.34 5.95 -11.46
C GLY A 407 16.27 4.44 -11.22
N PHE A 408 15.24 3.95 -10.52
CA PHE A 408 14.99 2.52 -10.36
C PHE A 408 13.97 2.03 -11.39
N VAL A 409 12.77 2.65 -11.41
CA VAL A 409 11.66 2.20 -12.24
C VAL A 409 11.73 2.89 -13.60
N SER A 410 11.84 2.07 -14.64
CA SER A 410 11.93 2.54 -16.04
C SER A 410 10.58 2.63 -16.73
N VAL A 411 9.65 1.73 -16.38
CA VAL A 411 8.36 1.56 -17.05
C VAL A 411 7.26 1.41 -16.01
N VAL A 412 6.14 2.10 -16.23
CA VAL A 412 4.91 1.94 -15.46
C VAL A 412 3.83 1.41 -16.38
N VAL A 413 3.23 0.27 -16.02
CA VAL A 413 2.16 -0.36 -16.78
C VAL A 413 0.84 -0.18 -16.04
N PHE A 414 -0.09 0.54 -16.66
CA PHE A 414 -1.47 0.61 -16.18
C PHE A 414 -2.19 -0.67 -16.55
N THR A 415 -2.44 -1.50 -15.54
CA THR A 415 -3.04 -2.83 -15.68
C THR A 415 -4.54 -2.88 -15.42
N GLY A 416 -5.14 -1.75 -15.04
CA GLY A 416 -6.58 -1.66 -14.76
C GLY A 416 -7.46 -1.69 -16.02
N PRO A 417 -8.79 -1.77 -15.84
CA PRO A 417 -9.74 -1.74 -16.95
C PRO A 417 -9.79 -0.36 -17.63
N LYS A 418 -10.01 -0.32 -18.96
CA LYS A 418 -10.11 0.90 -19.79
C LYS A 418 -11.02 2.02 -19.25
N LYS A 419 -12.03 1.67 -18.45
CA LYS A 419 -13.03 2.61 -17.90
C LYS A 419 -12.53 3.35 -16.65
N ALA A 420 -11.33 3.07 -16.15
CA ALA A 420 -10.83 3.69 -14.93
C ALA A 420 -10.31 5.13 -15.19
N PRO A 421 -10.43 6.05 -14.22
CA PRO A 421 -9.88 7.40 -14.35
C PRO A 421 -8.34 7.36 -14.23
N HIS A 422 -7.64 7.35 -15.37
CA HIS A 422 -6.18 7.26 -15.41
C HIS A 422 -5.48 8.61 -15.23
N GLN A 423 -6.15 9.72 -15.54
CA GLN A 423 -5.51 11.04 -15.67
C GLN A 423 -4.91 11.59 -14.36
N PRO A 424 -5.64 11.62 -13.22
CA PRO A 424 -5.08 12.15 -11.96
C PRO A 424 -3.93 11.29 -11.43
N LEU A 425 -4.03 9.97 -11.62
CA LEU A 425 -3.00 9.04 -11.20
C LEU A 425 -1.75 9.13 -12.09
N ARG A 426 -1.94 9.34 -13.40
CA ARG A 426 -0.85 9.60 -14.34
C ARG A 426 -0.08 10.86 -13.96
N GLU A 427 -0.78 11.95 -13.65
CA GLU A 427 -0.16 13.20 -13.20
C GLU A 427 0.62 13.01 -11.90
N LEU A 428 0.06 12.24 -10.94
CA LEU A 428 0.76 11.88 -9.71
C LEU A 428 2.06 11.11 -9.98
N ILE A 429 2.03 10.10 -10.84
CA ILE A 429 3.20 9.29 -11.18
C ILE A 429 4.25 10.13 -11.91
N LEU A 430 3.84 10.99 -12.84
CA LEU A 430 4.75 11.89 -13.56
C LEU A 430 5.35 12.96 -12.65
N ALA A 431 4.64 13.39 -11.60
CA ALA A 431 5.18 14.27 -10.58
C ALA A 431 6.28 13.59 -9.74
N VAL A 432 6.19 12.28 -9.52
CA VAL A 432 7.22 11.49 -8.82
C VAL A 432 8.38 11.14 -9.74
N ASN A 433 8.10 10.69 -10.96
CA ASN A 433 9.09 10.26 -11.94
C ASN A 433 8.74 10.81 -13.33
N PRO A 434 9.26 12.00 -13.68
CA PRO A 434 8.97 12.65 -14.95
C PRO A 434 9.48 11.89 -16.18
N GLY A 435 10.51 11.04 -16.01
CA GLY A 435 11.17 10.30 -17.09
C GLY A 435 10.59 8.91 -17.36
N VAL A 436 9.52 8.52 -16.69
CA VAL A 436 8.98 7.15 -16.78
C VAL A 436 8.19 6.93 -18.07
N SER A 437 8.39 5.77 -18.70
CA SER A 437 7.57 5.34 -19.84
C SER A 437 6.27 4.71 -19.34
N ILE A 438 5.14 5.19 -19.81
CA ILE A 438 3.81 4.73 -19.39
C ILE A 438 3.17 3.88 -20.48
N ILE A 439 2.79 2.65 -20.13
CA ILE A 439 2.15 1.67 -21.01
C ILE A 439 0.75 1.36 -20.50
N MET A 440 -0.21 1.19 -21.41
CA MET A 440 -1.58 0.80 -21.09
C MET A 440 -1.79 -0.67 -21.47
N SER A 441 -2.12 -1.53 -20.50
CA SER A 441 -2.34 -2.96 -20.72
C SER A 441 -3.56 -3.43 -19.95
N GLU A 442 -4.65 -3.76 -20.65
CA GLU A 442 -5.89 -4.14 -19.96
C GLU A 442 -5.75 -5.48 -19.24
N CYS A 443 -5.96 -5.49 -17.92
CA CYS A 443 -5.89 -6.68 -17.07
C CYS A 443 -4.57 -7.46 -17.26
N GLY A 444 -3.47 -6.76 -17.56
CA GLY A 444 -2.16 -7.37 -17.81
C GLY A 444 -1.99 -8.05 -19.18
N LYS A 445 -2.93 -7.89 -20.12
CA LYS A 445 -2.77 -8.43 -21.48
C LYS A 445 -1.98 -7.44 -22.34
N ILE A 446 -0.84 -7.87 -22.87
CA ILE A 446 -0.01 -7.05 -23.76
C ILE A 446 -0.33 -7.39 -25.21
N LEU A 447 -0.61 -6.36 -26.01
CA LEU A 447 -1.00 -6.50 -27.42
C LEU A 447 0.13 -6.14 -28.39
N ARG A 448 1.06 -5.25 -28.00
CA ARG A 448 2.10 -4.71 -28.88
C ARG A 448 3.47 -5.27 -28.51
N ASN A 449 4.25 -5.66 -29.51
CA ASN A 449 5.61 -6.18 -29.30
C ASN A 449 6.58 -5.10 -28.79
N GLU A 450 6.41 -3.84 -29.18
CA GLU A 450 7.21 -2.71 -28.69
C GLU A 450 7.12 -2.57 -27.17
N ASP A 451 5.91 -2.74 -26.62
CA ASP A 451 5.67 -2.67 -25.17
C ASP A 451 6.40 -3.82 -24.43
N VAL A 452 6.45 -5.01 -25.04
CA VAL A 452 7.18 -6.16 -24.52
C VAL A 452 8.68 -5.88 -24.47
N GLU A 453 9.24 -5.28 -25.53
CA GLU A 453 10.66 -4.93 -25.60
C GLU A 453 11.04 -3.85 -24.57
N LEU A 454 10.15 -2.89 -24.31
CA LEU A 454 10.35 -1.89 -23.26
C LEU A 454 10.38 -2.52 -21.86
N ILE A 455 9.41 -3.39 -21.56
CA ILE A 455 9.29 -4.07 -20.25
C ILE A 455 10.46 -5.05 -20.02
N LEU A 456 10.89 -5.77 -21.07
CA LEU A 456 11.91 -6.81 -20.97
C LEU A 456 13.29 -6.35 -21.48
N SER A 457 13.52 -5.05 -21.54
CA SER A 457 14.77 -4.46 -21.99
C SER A 457 15.94 -4.87 -21.10
N GLY A 458 17.08 -5.16 -21.71
CA GLY A 458 18.26 -5.69 -21.02
C GLY A 458 19.22 -4.64 -20.45
N ASN A 459 18.99 -3.34 -20.71
CA ASN A 459 19.97 -2.29 -20.41
C ASN A 459 19.39 -0.99 -19.82
N LYS A 460 18.05 -0.86 -19.70
CA LYS A 460 17.42 0.40 -19.25
C LYS A 460 17.81 0.79 -17.82
N PHE A 461 18.05 -0.18 -16.95
CA PHE A 461 18.53 0.06 -15.60
C PHE A 461 19.96 0.64 -15.58
N GLY A 462 20.79 0.31 -16.57
CA GLY A 462 22.16 0.80 -16.72
C GLY A 462 22.27 2.13 -17.48
N ASP A 463 21.16 2.72 -17.91
CA ASP A 463 21.15 3.99 -18.63
C ASP A 463 21.82 5.09 -17.77
N PRO A 464 22.79 5.84 -18.31
CA PRO A 464 23.41 6.98 -17.63
C PRO A 464 22.43 7.91 -16.92
N ALA A 465 21.28 8.21 -17.54
CA ALA A 465 20.27 9.06 -16.93
C ALA A 465 19.65 8.41 -15.68
N MET A 466 19.38 7.11 -15.72
CA MET A 466 18.83 6.34 -14.60
C MET A 466 19.84 6.21 -13.45
N VAL A 467 21.12 5.97 -13.76
CA VAL A 467 22.20 5.91 -12.76
C VAL A 467 22.29 7.23 -11.99
N ARG A 468 22.28 8.36 -12.68
CA ARG A 468 22.30 9.70 -12.06
C ARG A 468 21.09 9.95 -11.16
N LEU A 469 19.90 9.58 -11.61
CA LEU A 469 18.67 9.73 -10.83
C LEU A 469 18.67 8.87 -9.57
N ARG A 470 19.28 7.67 -9.59
CA ARG A 470 19.40 6.82 -8.39
C ARG A 470 20.25 7.46 -7.30
N HIS A 471 21.42 7.98 -7.66
CA HIS A 471 22.34 8.58 -6.69
C HIS A 471 21.80 9.88 -6.09
N THR A 472 21.00 10.63 -6.85
CA THR A 472 20.34 11.85 -6.36
C THR A 472 19.10 11.57 -5.52
N THR A 473 18.34 10.51 -5.83
CA THR A 473 17.07 10.21 -5.14
C THR A 473 17.24 9.31 -3.93
N CYS A 474 18.16 8.34 -3.98
CA CYS A 474 18.40 7.40 -2.89
C CYS A 474 19.90 7.33 -2.57
N PRO A 475 20.44 8.30 -1.80
CA PRO A 475 21.86 8.30 -1.46
C PRO A 475 22.22 7.01 -0.70
N THR A 476 23.42 6.47 -0.90
CA THR A 476 23.92 5.24 -0.24
C THR A 476 23.18 3.93 -0.61
N TRP A 477 22.30 3.94 -1.63
CA TRP A 477 21.64 2.72 -2.13
C TRP A 477 22.66 1.62 -2.47
N ALA A 478 23.78 2.01 -3.09
CA ALA A 478 24.87 1.13 -3.51
C ALA A 478 25.52 0.36 -2.35
N ASP A 479 25.53 0.96 -1.16
CA ASP A 479 26.13 0.41 0.06
C ASP A 479 25.13 -0.41 0.88
N GLY A 480 23.87 -0.54 0.43
CA GLY A 480 22.85 -1.29 1.16
C GLY A 480 22.48 -0.69 2.52
N SER A 481 23.02 0.48 2.87
CA SER A 481 22.68 1.24 4.07
C SER A 481 21.43 2.10 3.89
N PHE A 482 20.88 2.14 2.68
CA PHE A 482 19.61 2.80 2.42
C PHE A 482 18.48 2.01 3.10
N VAL A 483 17.94 2.58 4.18
CA VAL A 483 16.82 2.01 4.92
C VAL A 483 15.58 2.83 4.62
N VAL A 484 14.59 2.18 4.03
CA VAL A 484 13.28 2.81 3.88
C VAL A 484 12.45 2.58 5.13
N GLY A 485 11.79 3.64 5.61
CA GLY A 485 10.97 3.64 6.83
C GLY A 485 9.94 2.50 6.90
N SER A 486 9.44 2.23 8.10
CA SER A 486 8.44 1.16 8.32
C SER A 486 7.13 1.41 7.59
N LEU A 487 6.44 0.32 7.24
CA LEU A 487 5.14 0.34 6.58
C LEU A 487 4.06 0.87 7.52
N PHE A 488 3.37 1.93 7.11
CA PHE A 488 2.16 2.38 7.78
C PHE A 488 1.01 2.65 6.77
N PRO A 489 -0.19 2.07 6.97
CA PRO A 489 -0.54 1.09 8.00
C PRO A 489 0.29 -0.20 7.87
N HIS A 490 0.43 -0.95 8.97
CA HIS A 490 1.20 -2.19 8.99
C HIS A 490 0.43 -3.28 8.23
N ILE A 491 0.85 -3.53 6.98
CA ILE A 491 0.21 -4.52 6.12
C ILE A 491 1.00 -5.83 6.19
N VAL A 492 0.29 -6.90 6.52
CA VAL A 492 0.83 -8.26 6.63
C VAL A 492 0.28 -9.14 5.52
N GLU A 493 1.09 -10.10 5.08
CA GLU A 493 0.69 -11.19 4.19
C GLU A 493 0.72 -12.50 4.99
N ILE A 494 -0.44 -13.14 5.19
CA ILE A 494 -0.56 -14.41 5.91
C ILE A 494 -0.95 -15.50 4.93
N ARG A 495 -0.10 -16.53 4.81
CA ARG A 495 -0.37 -17.75 4.02
C ARG A 495 -1.00 -18.81 4.92
N ILE A 496 -2.15 -19.32 4.51
CA ILE A 496 -2.86 -20.41 5.18
C ILE A 496 -2.98 -21.58 4.22
N SER A 497 -2.44 -22.74 4.63
CA SER A 497 -2.57 -24.00 3.90
C SER A 497 -3.70 -24.86 4.47
N PHE A 498 -4.42 -25.58 3.60
CA PHE A 498 -5.55 -26.44 3.95
C PHE A 498 -5.69 -27.60 2.93
N TYR A 499 -6.44 -28.65 3.28
CA TYR A 499 -6.46 -29.91 2.51
C TYR A 499 -7.81 -30.23 1.88
N LEU A 500 -8.92 -29.71 2.44
CA LEU A 500 -10.27 -29.99 1.93
C LEU A 500 -10.74 -28.96 0.88
N PRO A 501 -11.56 -29.37 -0.10
CA PRO A 501 -12.15 -28.45 -1.07
C PRO A 501 -13.17 -27.51 -0.42
N LEU A 502 -13.34 -26.32 -0.99
CA LEU A 502 -14.27 -25.29 -0.50
C LEU A 502 -15.57 -25.25 -1.29
N GLU A 503 -16.62 -24.68 -0.71
CA GLU A 503 -17.88 -24.43 -1.40
C GLU A 503 -17.83 -23.10 -2.15
N LYS A 504 -17.84 -23.17 -3.48
CA LYS A 504 -17.82 -21.99 -4.37
C LYS A 504 -18.87 -20.92 -4.03
N PRO A 505 -20.17 -21.23 -3.82
CA PRO A 505 -21.16 -20.19 -3.51
C PRO A 505 -20.89 -19.51 -2.16
N LEU A 506 -20.49 -20.28 -1.12
CA LEU A 506 -20.16 -19.73 0.20
C LEU A 506 -18.90 -18.85 0.14
N PHE A 507 -17.89 -19.28 -0.63
CA PHE A 507 -16.68 -18.51 -0.85
C PHE A 507 -16.98 -17.15 -1.49
N ILE A 508 -17.79 -17.12 -2.57
CA ILE A 508 -18.16 -15.87 -3.26
C ILE A 508 -18.94 -14.93 -2.32
N VAL A 509 -19.90 -15.46 -1.55
CA VAL A 509 -20.68 -14.67 -0.59
C VAL A 509 -19.78 -14.08 0.50
N ASN A 510 -18.85 -14.86 1.05
CA ASN A 510 -17.93 -14.39 2.06
C ASN A 510 -16.94 -13.36 1.51
N CYS A 511 -16.44 -13.50 0.28
CA CYS A 511 -15.64 -12.48 -0.39
C CYS A 511 -16.39 -11.15 -0.50
N LYS A 512 -17.64 -11.16 -0.99
CA LYS A 512 -18.46 -9.94 -1.11
C LYS A 512 -18.70 -9.26 0.24
N ARG A 513 -18.86 -10.04 1.31
CA ARG A 513 -19.01 -9.51 2.67
C ARG A 513 -17.77 -8.75 3.16
N LEU A 514 -16.58 -9.07 2.65
CA LEU A 514 -15.34 -8.39 3.06
C LEU A 514 -15.35 -6.90 2.72
N LYS A 515 -16.00 -6.52 1.62
CA LYS A 515 -16.11 -5.11 1.22
C LYS A 515 -16.92 -4.30 2.22
N SER A 516 -18.04 -4.86 2.68
CA SER A 516 -18.87 -4.24 3.72
C SER A 516 -18.24 -4.25 5.12
N SER A 517 -17.22 -5.09 5.35
CA SER A 517 -16.53 -5.17 6.64
C SER A 517 -15.27 -4.32 6.72
N LEU A 518 -14.92 -3.55 5.68
CA LEU A 518 -13.78 -2.64 5.73
C LEU A 518 -14.05 -1.51 6.73
N THR A 519 -13.07 -1.27 7.60
CA THR A 519 -13.11 -0.18 8.59
C THR A 519 -12.25 1.00 8.16
N ASN A 520 -12.76 2.21 8.33
CA ASN A 520 -12.14 3.44 7.80
C ASN A 520 -10.90 3.87 8.58
N ALA A 521 -10.85 3.57 9.89
CA ALA A 521 -9.66 3.13 10.62
C ALA A 521 -10.07 2.75 12.06
N PRO A 522 -9.21 2.11 12.88
CA PRO A 522 -7.76 1.86 12.76
C PRO A 522 -7.31 0.83 11.70
N TYR A 523 -8.17 0.48 10.74
CA TYR A 523 -7.95 -0.43 9.61
C TYR A 523 -7.71 -1.88 10.07
N HIS A 524 -7.76 -2.15 11.37
CA HIS A 524 -7.54 -3.46 11.97
C HIS A 524 -8.50 -4.51 11.39
N GLY A 525 -7.94 -5.62 10.92
CA GLY A 525 -8.71 -6.72 10.36
C GLY A 525 -9.18 -6.50 8.92
N ASN A 526 -8.84 -5.38 8.29
CA ASN A 526 -9.19 -5.14 6.89
C ASN A 526 -8.40 -6.07 5.97
N ILE A 527 -9.10 -6.82 5.12
CA ILE A 527 -8.53 -7.67 4.08
C ILE A 527 -8.69 -6.96 2.73
N TYR A 528 -7.59 -6.62 2.07
CA TYR A 528 -7.60 -5.91 0.79
C TYR A 528 -7.48 -6.83 -0.42
N ASN A 529 -6.70 -7.90 -0.28
CA ASN A 529 -6.45 -8.83 -1.37
C ASN A 529 -6.36 -10.27 -0.86
N ILE A 530 -6.95 -11.20 -1.58
CA ILE A 530 -6.85 -12.64 -1.34
C ILE A 530 -6.35 -13.28 -2.62
N TRP A 531 -5.30 -14.09 -2.55
CA TRP A 531 -4.85 -14.87 -3.69
C TRP A 531 -4.39 -16.26 -3.27
N GLY A 532 -4.54 -17.26 -4.12
CA GLY A 532 -4.06 -18.61 -3.81
C GLY A 532 -4.53 -19.67 -4.78
N GLN A 533 -4.33 -20.92 -4.41
CA GLN A 533 -4.74 -22.10 -5.17
C GLN A 533 -5.64 -22.96 -4.30
N LEU A 534 -6.83 -23.31 -4.82
CA LEU A 534 -7.79 -24.12 -4.10
C LEU A 534 -8.61 -25.00 -5.06
N LYS A 535 -9.23 -26.05 -4.52
CA LYS A 535 -10.21 -26.85 -5.23
C LYS A 535 -11.61 -26.53 -4.68
N PHE A 536 -12.59 -26.42 -5.57
CA PHE A 536 -13.99 -26.29 -5.18
C PHE A 536 -14.69 -27.65 -5.23
N SER A 537 -15.72 -27.86 -4.41
CA SER A 537 -16.51 -29.10 -4.39
C SER A 537 -17.19 -29.42 -5.73
N ASP A 538 -17.42 -28.42 -6.59
CA ASP A 538 -18.08 -28.52 -7.90
C ASP A 538 -17.11 -28.78 -9.07
N SER A 539 -15.79 -28.77 -8.82
CA SER A 539 -14.75 -28.84 -9.86
C SER A 539 -13.62 -29.77 -9.44
N ASP A 540 -13.25 -30.70 -10.33
CA ASP A 540 -12.08 -31.55 -10.12
C ASP A 540 -10.73 -30.86 -10.36
N THR A 541 -10.74 -29.68 -11.00
CA THR A 541 -9.55 -28.90 -11.29
C THR A 541 -9.17 -27.97 -10.13
N VAL A 542 -7.87 -27.78 -9.93
CA VAL A 542 -7.34 -26.73 -9.04
C VAL A 542 -7.56 -25.38 -9.71
N VAL A 543 -8.17 -24.46 -8.97
CA VAL A 543 -8.48 -23.11 -9.41
C VAL A 543 -7.56 -22.13 -8.70
N GLN A 544 -6.91 -21.27 -9.48
CA GLN A 544 -6.22 -20.11 -8.97
C GLN A 544 -7.22 -18.98 -8.74
N VAL A 545 -7.21 -18.45 -7.53
CA VAL A 545 -8.13 -17.40 -7.10
C VAL A 545 -7.36 -16.11 -6.87
N ASN A 546 -7.92 -15.00 -7.34
CA ASN A 546 -7.47 -13.65 -7.01
C ASN A 546 -8.70 -12.77 -6.77
N TYR A 547 -8.87 -12.31 -5.54
CA TYR A 547 -9.97 -11.45 -5.12
C TYR A 547 -9.42 -10.12 -4.60
N ASN A 548 -9.96 -9.03 -5.14
CA ASN A 548 -9.66 -7.69 -4.66
C ASN A 548 -10.89 -7.06 -4.02
N THR A 549 -10.78 -6.72 -2.73
CA THR A 549 -11.91 -6.22 -1.94
C THR A 549 -12.38 -4.83 -2.40
N LEU A 550 -11.47 -3.98 -2.87
CA LEU A 550 -11.80 -2.61 -3.30
C LEU A 550 -12.53 -2.60 -4.64
N GLU A 551 -12.04 -3.38 -5.60
CA GLU A 551 -12.68 -3.51 -6.90
C GLU A 551 -13.93 -4.41 -6.86
N ASP A 552 -14.09 -5.24 -5.83
CA ASP A 552 -15.09 -6.34 -5.78
C ASP A 552 -14.97 -7.27 -6.99
N SER A 553 -13.74 -7.48 -7.46
CA SER A 553 -13.41 -8.34 -8.59
C SER A 553 -12.87 -9.67 -8.09
N LEU A 554 -13.52 -10.75 -8.50
CA LEU A 554 -13.08 -12.12 -8.28
C LEU A 554 -12.68 -12.74 -9.63
N ASN A 555 -11.40 -13.06 -9.77
CA ASN A 555 -10.86 -13.77 -10.92
C ASN A 555 -10.57 -15.23 -10.53
N LEU A 556 -11.17 -16.16 -11.28
CA LEU A 556 -11.01 -17.61 -11.13
C LEU A 556 -10.41 -18.17 -12.41
N VAL A 557 -9.19 -18.71 -12.33
CA VAL A 557 -8.48 -19.31 -13.47
C VAL A 557 -8.24 -20.79 -13.17
N SER A 558 -8.83 -21.70 -13.96
CA SER A 558 -8.60 -23.14 -13.82
C SER A 558 -7.21 -23.50 -14.37
N LYS A 559 -6.41 -24.23 -13.58
CA LYS A 559 -5.12 -24.75 -14.00
C LYS A 559 -5.37 -26.08 -14.73
N GLN A 560 -5.23 -26.11 -16.05
CA GLN A 560 -5.36 -27.37 -16.81
C GLN A 560 -4.22 -28.34 -16.45
N PRO A 561 -4.52 -29.65 -16.26
CA PRO A 561 -3.53 -30.70 -16.07
C PRO A 561 -2.93 -31.10 -17.42
N GLY A 562 -2.12 -30.21 -18.00
CA GLY A 562 -1.27 -30.50 -19.17
C GLY A 562 0.21 -30.38 -18.80
N PRO A 563 1.14 -30.89 -19.63
CA PRO A 563 2.56 -30.69 -19.39
C PRO A 563 2.80 -29.18 -19.31
N SER A 564 3.30 -28.73 -18.16
CA SER A 564 3.44 -27.33 -17.81
C SER A 564 3.94 -26.52 -19.00
N PRO A 565 3.31 -25.40 -19.40
CA PRO A 565 3.99 -24.47 -20.27
C PRO A 565 5.30 -24.14 -19.58
N SER A 566 6.40 -24.27 -20.31
CA SER A 566 7.79 -24.23 -19.85
C SER A 566 8.25 -22.86 -19.35
N GLY A 567 7.48 -22.29 -18.41
CA GLY A 567 7.77 -21.22 -17.48
C GLY A 567 7.26 -21.69 -16.12
N ASN A 568 8.06 -22.51 -15.44
CA ASN A 568 7.72 -22.99 -14.10
C ASN A 568 7.58 -21.77 -13.17
N PHE A 569 6.37 -21.44 -12.75
CA PHE A 569 6.16 -20.65 -11.55
C PHE A 569 6.57 -21.52 -10.35
N GLN A 570 7.87 -21.55 -10.04
CA GLN A 570 8.37 -22.24 -8.85
C GLN A 570 8.02 -21.42 -7.61
N LEU A 571 6.86 -21.71 -7.03
CA LEU A 571 6.66 -21.48 -5.59
C LEU A 571 7.46 -22.58 -4.88
N LEU A 572 8.31 -22.23 -3.92
CA LEU A 572 9.28 -23.15 -3.28
C LEU A 572 8.66 -24.28 -2.45
N ASP A 573 7.37 -24.55 -2.58
CA ASP A 573 6.61 -25.39 -1.67
C ASP A 573 5.44 -26.09 -2.36
N ASP A 574 5.61 -26.45 -3.65
CA ASP A 574 4.61 -27.14 -4.47
C ASP A 574 4.60 -28.65 -4.18
N SER A 575 4.49 -29.04 -2.90
CA SER A 575 4.03 -30.39 -2.58
C SER A 575 2.54 -30.44 -2.95
N GLY A 576 2.21 -31.05 -4.08
CA GLY A 576 0.88 -31.04 -4.72
C GLY A 576 -0.28 -31.62 -3.88
N ASP A 577 -0.07 -31.85 -2.59
CA ASP A 577 -1.02 -32.42 -1.64
C ASP A 577 -1.78 -31.36 -0.82
N HIS A 578 -1.54 -30.07 -1.00
CA HIS A 578 -2.21 -29.03 -0.19
C HIS A 578 -2.64 -27.79 -0.99
N PHE A 579 -3.77 -27.20 -0.59
CA PHE A 579 -4.26 -25.92 -1.08
C PHE A 579 -3.75 -24.79 -0.18
N PHE A 580 -3.68 -23.57 -0.71
CA PHE A 580 -3.28 -22.43 0.09
C PHE A 580 -3.97 -21.15 -0.35
N LEU A 581 -4.22 -20.27 0.63
CA LEU A 581 -4.69 -18.90 0.41
C LEU A 581 -3.80 -17.93 1.17
N VAL A 582 -3.42 -16.85 0.48
CA VAL A 582 -2.63 -15.75 1.02
C VAL A 582 -3.56 -14.55 1.16
N PHE A 583 -3.67 -14.07 2.40
CA PHE A 583 -4.47 -12.91 2.77
C PHE A 583 -3.54 -11.72 2.99
N THR A 584 -3.85 -10.61 2.34
CA THR A 584 -3.11 -9.36 2.50
C THR A 584 -4.00 -8.30 3.12
N GLY A 585 -3.58 -7.75 4.26
CA GLY A 585 -4.42 -6.85 5.04
C GLY A 585 -3.71 -6.20 6.23
N CYS A 586 -4.44 -5.38 6.98
CA CYS A 586 -3.91 -4.70 8.16
C CYS A 586 -4.21 -5.50 9.44
N ASP A 587 -3.17 -5.73 10.26
CA ASP A 587 -3.26 -6.40 11.56
C ASP A 587 -4.10 -7.69 11.56
N LEU A 588 -3.87 -8.52 10.54
CA LEU A 588 -4.54 -9.79 10.39
C LEU A 588 -4.06 -10.79 11.45
N LYS A 589 -5.00 -11.60 11.97
CA LYS A 589 -4.72 -12.70 12.89
C LYS A 589 -5.04 -14.02 12.19
N ASP A 590 -4.10 -14.97 12.27
CA ASP A 590 -4.25 -16.31 11.69
C ASP A 590 -5.54 -17.03 12.16
N SER A 591 -5.88 -16.93 13.45
CA SER A 591 -7.08 -17.54 14.03
C SER A 591 -8.39 -17.00 13.43
N SER A 592 -8.46 -15.69 13.18
CA SER A 592 -9.62 -15.04 12.55
C SER A 592 -9.78 -15.50 11.10
N LEU A 593 -8.66 -15.59 10.36
CA LEU A 593 -8.66 -16.04 8.96
C LEU A 593 -9.02 -17.53 8.83
N LYS A 594 -8.53 -18.38 9.74
CA LYS A 594 -8.94 -19.79 9.80
C LYS A 594 -10.43 -19.94 10.07
N THR A 595 -11.00 -19.11 10.93
CA THR A 595 -12.45 -19.08 11.20
C THR A 595 -13.23 -18.60 9.97
N TRP A 596 -12.72 -17.60 9.25
CA TRP A 596 -13.30 -17.15 7.99
C TRP A 596 -13.31 -18.28 6.93
N LEU A 597 -12.21 -19.03 6.81
CA LEU A 597 -12.12 -20.18 5.90
C LEU A 597 -13.09 -21.30 6.27
N ARG A 598 -13.26 -21.61 7.55
CA ARG A 598 -14.30 -22.57 8.01
C ARG A 598 -15.70 -22.13 7.59
N GLY A 599 -15.95 -20.82 7.52
CA GLY A 599 -17.19 -20.23 7.00
C GLY A 599 -17.44 -20.48 5.50
N THR A 600 -16.41 -20.89 4.74
CA THR A 600 -16.50 -21.19 3.30
C THR A 600 -16.56 -22.69 2.97
N ALA A 601 -16.42 -23.54 3.98
CA ALA A 601 -16.51 -24.99 3.85
C ALA A 601 -17.93 -25.49 4.15
N LYS A 602 -18.24 -26.76 3.82
CA LYS A 602 -19.50 -27.39 4.19
C LYS A 602 -19.65 -27.38 5.72
N GLN A 603 -20.62 -26.63 6.23
CA GLN A 603 -20.92 -26.63 7.66
C GLN A 603 -21.82 -27.81 8.02
N LYS A 604 -21.61 -28.37 9.21
CA LYS A 604 -22.52 -29.38 9.79
C LYS A 604 -23.92 -28.76 9.89
N PRO A 605 -24.99 -29.46 9.45
CA PRO A 605 -26.34 -28.97 9.65
C PRO A 605 -26.59 -28.74 11.15
N GLN A 606 -27.24 -27.63 11.50
CA GLN A 606 -27.52 -27.33 12.90
C GLN A 606 -28.49 -28.36 13.48
N LYS A 607 -28.19 -28.85 14.69
CA LYS A 607 -29.12 -29.73 15.42
C LYS A 607 -30.41 -28.97 15.68
N LYS A 608 -31.55 -29.61 15.43
CA LYS A 608 -32.86 -29.06 15.79
C LYS A 608 -33.04 -29.23 17.30
N SER A 609 -33.52 -28.19 17.97
CA SER A 609 -33.90 -28.26 19.38
C SER A 609 -35.19 -29.05 19.55
N LEU A 610 -35.29 -29.83 20.63
CA LEU A 610 -36.55 -30.48 21.04
C LEU A 610 -37.59 -29.40 21.34
N ARG A 611 -38.84 -29.65 20.94
CA ARG A 611 -39.93 -28.68 21.17
C ARG A 611 -40.58 -28.97 22.51
N THR A 612 -40.85 -27.93 23.29
CA THR A 612 -41.50 -28.05 24.61
C THR A 612 -42.95 -27.56 24.54
N LYS A 613 -43.79 -27.96 25.52
CA LYS A 613 -45.22 -27.59 25.61
C LYS A 613 -45.48 -26.07 25.50
N GLY A 614 -44.51 -25.23 25.90
CA GLY A 614 -44.59 -23.76 25.77
C GLY A 614 -44.36 -23.19 24.37
N SER A 615 -44.00 -24.02 23.38
CA SER A 615 -43.79 -23.62 21.97
C SER A 615 -44.97 -23.95 21.05
N LEU A 616 -46.05 -24.52 21.61
CA LEU A 616 -47.23 -24.93 20.86
C LEU A 616 -48.01 -23.70 20.38
N THR A 617 -48.16 -23.55 19.07
CA THR A 617 -49.00 -22.48 18.52
C THR A 617 -50.48 -22.84 18.59
N GLU A 618 -51.37 -21.86 18.75
CA GLU A 618 -52.83 -22.10 18.77
C GLU A 618 -53.36 -22.78 17.49
N LYS A 619 -52.66 -22.62 16.36
CA LYS A 619 -52.99 -23.27 15.09
C LYS A 619 -52.64 -24.76 15.11
N GLU A 620 -51.50 -25.12 15.71
CA GLU A 620 -51.09 -26.52 15.90
C GLU A 620 -52.04 -27.21 16.89
N PHE A 621 -52.40 -26.54 18.00
CA PHE A 621 -53.38 -27.04 18.95
C PHE A 621 -54.73 -27.34 18.29
N ARG A 622 -55.26 -26.39 17.50
CA ARG A 622 -56.51 -26.58 16.74
C ARG A 622 -56.42 -27.74 15.75
N ASN A 623 -55.30 -27.88 15.04
CA ASN A 623 -55.10 -28.98 14.09
C ASN A 623 -55.02 -30.36 14.76
N ILE A 624 -54.38 -30.45 15.93
CA ILE A 624 -54.33 -31.69 16.73
C ILE A 624 -55.76 -32.06 17.15
N HIS A 625 -56.51 -31.10 17.69
CA HIS A 625 -57.89 -31.31 18.09
C HIS A 625 -58.77 -31.75 16.91
N THR A 626 -58.75 -31.03 15.78
CA THR A 626 -59.54 -31.38 14.59
C THR A 626 -59.21 -32.77 14.01
N LYS A 627 -57.98 -33.27 14.17
CA LYS A 627 -57.65 -34.63 13.70
C LYS A 627 -58.09 -35.74 14.64
N ARG A 628 -58.15 -35.48 15.95
CA ARG A 628 -58.33 -36.50 16.99
C ARG A 628 -59.64 -36.37 17.79
N HIS A 629 -60.48 -35.35 17.52
CA HIS A 629 -61.76 -35.13 18.20
C HIS A 629 -62.82 -36.23 18.01
N LEU A 630 -62.61 -37.17 17.08
CA LEU A 630 -63.50 -38.31 16.84
C LEU A 630 -63.00 -39.61 17.49
N GLU A 631 -61.92 -39.56 18.26
CA GLU A 631 -61.39 -40.73 18.94
C GLU A 631 -62.27 -41.17 20.12
N PRO A 632 -62.27 -42.47 20.47
CA PRO A 632 -63.14 -42.99 21.52
C PRO A 632 -62.85 -42.31 22.85
N LEU A 633 -63.92 -41.86 23.50
CA LEU A 633 -63.84 -41.16 24.77
C LEU A 633 -63.44 -42.11 25.91
N PRO A 634 -62.71 -41.60 26.92
CA PRO A 634 -62.44 -42.36 28.13
C PRO A 634 -63.73 -42.81 28.83
N PRO A 635 -63.71 -43.93 29.57
CA PRO A 635 -64.85 -44.37 30.38
C PRO A 635 -65.32 -43.23 31.30
N GLY A 636 -66.60 -42.88 31.19
CA GLY A 636 -67.22 -41.83 31.99
C GLY A 636 -67.23 -40.43 31.35
N TYR A 637 -66.85 -40.31 30.08
CA TYR A 637 -67.08 -39.10 29.28
C TYR A 637 -68.04 -39.38 28.13
N PHE A 638 -68.92 -38.44 27.84
CA PHE A 638 -69.79 -38.49 26.66
C PHE A 638 -69.85 -37.12 25.97
N TYR A 639 -69.98 -37.13 24.65
CA TYR A 639 -70.11 -35.91 23.85
C TYR A 639 -71.60 -35.60 23.65
N ASN A 640 -72.04 -34.43 24.09
CA ASN A 640 -73.46 -34.06 24.08
C ASN A 640 -73.87 -33.24 22.84
N GLY A 641 -73.03 -33.18 21.81
CA GLY A 641 -73.25 -32.39 20.61
C GLY A 641 -72.76 -30.94 20.69
N MET A 642 -72.56 -30.38 21.89
CA MET A 642 -72.00 -29.04 22.12
C MET A 642 -70.65 -29.05 22.84
N GLY A 643 -70.31 -30.12 23.58
CA GLY A 643 -69.06 -30.26 24.30
C GLY A 643 -68.92 -31.62 24.97
N TYR A 644 -67.76 -31.86 25.60
CA TYR A 644 -67.46 -33.09 26.32
C TYR A 644 -67.91 -32.97 27.78
N VAL A 645 -68.67 -33.94 28.27
CA VAL A 645 -69.22 -33.93 29.63
C VAL A 645 -68.78 -35.19 30.38
N SER A 646 -68.22 -35.00 31.57
CA SER A 646 -67.91 -36.07 32.51
C SER A 646 -69.19 -36.55 33.21
N LEU A 647 -69.22 -37.81 33.66
CA LEU A 647 -70.25 -38.34 34.56
C LEU A 647 -70.40 -37.53 35.87
N SER A 648 -69.35 -36.78 36.27
CA SER A 648 -69.39 -35.84 37.41
C SER A 648 -70.02 -34.49 37.09
N GLY A 649 -70.40 -34.22 35.83
CA GLY A 649 -71.04 -32.99 35.39
C GLY A 649 -70.09 -31.88 34.90
N GLU A 650 -68.77 -32.12 34.91
CA GLU A 650 -67.78 -31.19 34.37
C GLU A 650 -67.87 -31.13 32.83
N LYS A 651 -67.88 -29.91 32.28
CA LYS A 651 -67.98 -29.65 30.84
C LYS A 651 -66.67 -29.08 30.31
N SER A 652 -66.15 -29.65 29.23
CA SER A 652 -64.96 -29.19 28.51
C SER A 652 -65.26 -28.96 27.04
N GLU A 653 -64.71 -27.89 26.47
CA GLU A 653 -64.76 -27.62 25.02
C GLU A 653 -63.76 -28.47 24.23
N HIS A 654 -62.78 -29.05 24.91
CA HIS A 654 -61.70 -29.84 24.30
C HIS A 654 -61.80 -31.31 24.70
N HIS A 655 -61.30 -32.18 23.82
CA HIS A 655 -61.26 -33.61 24.06
C HIS A 655 -60.56 -33.93 25.41
N PRO A 656 -61.10 -34.83 26.26
CA PRO A 656 -60.53 -35.13 27.57
C PRO A 656 -59.08 -35.65 27.53
N LEU A 657 -58.68 -36.26 26.41
CA LEU A 657 -57.31 -36.75 26.13
C LEU A 657 -56.44 -35.76 25.34
N MET A 658 -56.77 -34.46 25.34
CA MET A 658 -56.02 -33.48 24.56
C MET A 658 -54.54 -33.40 24.99
N ASP A 659 -54.24 -33.49 26.29
CA ASP A 659 -52.87 -33.48 26.79
C ASP A 659 -52.06 -34.70 26.32
N THR A 660 -52.70 -35.87 26.24
CA THR A 660 -52.10 -37.10 25.71
C THR A 660 -51.86 -37.00 24.21
N PHE A 661 -52.78 -36.41 23.44
CA PHE A 661 -52.58 -36.16 22.01
C PHE A 661 -51.46 -35.15 21.74
N ILE A 662 -51.31 -34.15 22.60
CA ILE A 662 -50.20 -33.19 22.54
C ILE A 662 -48.89 -33.91 22.84
N ASP A 663 -48.86 -34.78 23.85
CA ASP A 663 -47.68 -35.56 24.21
C ASP A 663 -47.27 -36.56 23.11
N GLU A 664 -48.22 -37.24 22.48
CA GLU A 664 -47.95 -38.11 21.31
C GLU A 664 -47.46 -37.33 20.09
N TYR A 665 -48.02 -36.14 19.85
CA TYR A 665 -47.58 -35.27 18.76
C TYR A 665 -46.16 -34.77 18.98
N PHE A 666 -45.82 -34.36 20.21
CA PHE A 666 -44.45 -33.99 20.55
C PHE A 666 -43.52 -35.19 20.50
N ALA A 667 -43.92 -36.38 20.96
CA ALA A 667 -43.12 -37.58 20.87
C ALA A 667 -42.78 -37.92 19.41
N ALA A 668 -43.73 -37.81 18.49
CA ALA A 668 -43.50 -38.02 17.06
C ALA A 668 -42.57 -36.96 16.45
N LEU A 669 -42.74 -35.68 16.81
CA LEU A 669 -41.85 -34.60 16.35
C LEU A 669 -40.43 -34.73 16.92
N ASP A 670 -40.31 -35.07 18.20
CA ASP A 670 -39.04 -35.27 18.87
C ASP A 670 -38.33 -36.51 18.32
N GLU A 671 -39.07 -37.56 17.92
CA GLU A 671 -38.52 -38.70 17.19
C GLU A 671 -37.97 -38.28 15.82
N GLU A 672 -38.66 -37.43 15.07
CA GLU A 672 -38.14 -36.86 13.82
C GLU A 672 -36.90 -35.97 14.04
N VAL A 673 -36.92 -35.15 15.09
CA VAL A 673 -35.76 -34.33 15.50
C VAL A 673 -34.59 -35.22 15.90
N CYS A 674 -34.82 -36.30 16.63
CA CYS A 674 -33.80 -37.28 17.00
C CYS A 674 -33.24 -38.00 15.77
N LYS A 675 -34.09 -38.45 14.85
CA LYS A 675 -33.67 -39.04 13.56
C LYS A 675 -32.84 -38.06 12.74
N HIS A 676 -33.21 -36.78 12.71
CA HIS A 676 -32.44 -35.73 12.05
C HIS A 676 -31.09 -35.49 12.74
N ASN A 677 -31.07 -35.34 14.06
CA ASN A 677 -29.86 -35.10 14.85
C ASN A 677 -28.90 -36.30 14.80
N ALA A 678 -29.41 -37.53 14.76
CA ALA A 678 -28.62 -38.74 14.58
C ALA A 678 -27.97 -38.80 13.18
N LYS A 679 -28.71 -38.43 12.11
CA LYS A 679 -28.13 -38.25 10.77
C LYS A 679 -27.05 -37.17 10.75
N VAL A 680 -27.27 -36.07 11.48
CA VAL A 680 -26.30 -34.99 11.64
C VAL A 680 -25.04 -35.46 12.40
N ASP A 681 -25.17 -36.36 13.37
CA ASP A 681 -24.05 -36.94 14.11
C ASP A 681 -23.26 -37.99 13.34
N GLN A 682 -23.87 -38.66 12.36
CA GLN A 682 -23.17 -39.56 11.43
C GLN A 682 -22.29 -38.82 10.39
N VAL A 683 -22.49 -37.52 10.17
CA VAL A 683 -21.64 -36.74 9.27
C VAL A 683 -20.32 -36.42 9.99
N GLU A 684 -19.24 -37.07 9.58
CA GLU A 684 -17.87 -36.77 10.04
C GLU A 684 -17.52 -35.30 9.75
N ASN A 685 -17.16 -34.56 10.79
CA ASN A 685 -16.69 -33.19 10.66
C ASN A 685 -15.17 -33.18 10.48
N LYS A 686 -14.71 -33.40 9.25
CA LYS A 686 -13.28 -33.26 8.94
C LYS A 686 -12.93 -31.77 8.96
N ASN A 687 -12.01 -31.38 9.84
CA ASN A 687 -11.50 -30.03 9.89
C ASN A 687 -10.73 -29.76 8.59
N ILE A 688 -10.97 -28.62 7.93
CA ILE A 688 -10.32 -28.25 6.65
C ILE A 688 -8.80 -28.21 6.72
N PHE A 689 -8.24 -28.07 7.93
CA PHE A 689 -6.80 -28.01 8.19
C PHE A 689 -6.19 -29.36 8.58
N GLU A 690 -7.01 -30.39 8.79
CA GLU A 690 -6.56 -31.75 9.12
C GLU A 690 -6.65 -32.64 7.89
N ARG A 691 -5.73 -33.61 7.77
CA ARG A 691 -5.67 -34.56 6.65
C ARG A 691 -6.64 -35.72 6.83
#